data_AF-A0A2T4UJQ6-F1
#
_entry.id   AF-A0A2T4UJQ6-F1
#
_cell.length_a   1.000
_cell.length_b   1.000
_cell.length_c   1.000
_cell.angle_alpha   90.00
_cell.angle_beta   90.00
_cell.angle_gamma   90.00
#
_symmetry.space_group_name_H-M   'P 1'
#
loop_
_entity.id
_entity.type
_entity.pdbx_description
1 polymer ?
#
loop_
_entity_poly.entity_id
_entity_poly.type
_entity_poly.pdbx_seq_one_letter_code
_entity_poly.pdbx_strand_id
1 'polypeptide(L)'
;MGARFRGLALTGLVACTIPVLGMAAAPASAHGPRVENPGLYTRTLDAQGRVQLAVETSILGREHALQHLAQRQAVLPPAPDGDPGFDPCRPRGAANQFEERPRPPLGRPTGQQRCSTLPRQPRTKAALGRLGRWSADTSDLPHYAIHATLMPTGKVLFWGFDWTQHIITANPTSHQQTSGAATIWDPAKGTGPSAFKPVPPPLIDVDGDGVQERVPLYCSGQLLLADGRVLVTGGTLDLRWFQKGYTNPPGLKIVLIFDPRTETWARSQDMTVPRWYPTQVKLADGRVAVLGGFDANKPTSFTQTLDIISADGRTVAHAPSGDRLTWTYPGMLLMPSSRVLLAGPIKGDVGLLDPRTLTWKATSPLPADRGGGNLVPVPSRTGASPEAMLIGGADFLAPSRTGQDQPAYRTTVTFDERRSARGFEPSPSQHRGRNWPNTVLLPDGSMVTLGGGTGITKRDAAFTADPKNRAVELWDPRTKRWRLGPSQREDRTYHSVGVLLPDGRVWSAGDDANPNRDGDTAELYEPPYLFRGERPRIVAGPRRVGARRSFTLTVTGPAPERVTMLAPSATTHALDMNQRFVELRVLRRRTVGTRTVLTVQGPRRPSVAPPGPWMLFALSEDGAPSVARWTTVR
;
A
#
# COMPACT_ATOMS: atom_id res chain seq x y z
N MET A 1 -17.30 -32.65 -45.53
CA MET A 1 -15.98 -33.28 -45.29
C MET A 1 -14.94 -32.16 -45.31
N GLY A 2 -13.91 -32.09 -44.45
CA GLY A 2 -13.58 -32.98 -43.33
C GLY A 2 -12.11 -32.83 -42.89
N ALA A 3 -11.73 -31.67 -42.32
CA ALA A 3 -10.34 -31.38 -41.93
C ALA A 3 -10.20 -31.25 -40.40
N ARG A 4 -9.32 -32.08 -39.81
CA ARG A 4 -9.06 -32.10 -38.35
C ARG A 4 -7.93 -31.13 -38.00
N PHE A 5 -8.20 -30.10 -37.21
CA PHE A 5 -7.15 -29.41 -36.46
C PHE A 5 -6.92 -30.10 -35.10
N ARG A 6 -5.66 -30.42 -34.80
CA ARG A 6 -5.27 -31.02 -33.51
C ARG A 6 -5.20 -29.93 -32.44
N GLY A 7 -6.00 -30.04 -31.39
CA GLY A 7 -5.80 -29.23 -30.20
C GLY A 7 -4.56 -29.69 -29.42
N LEU A 8 -3.62 -28.79 -29.14
CA LEU A 8 -2.63 -29.01 -28.08
C LEU A 8 -3.28 -28.61 -26.75
N ALA A 9 -3.48 -29.58 -25.87
CA ALA A 9 -3.88 -29.30 -24.49
C ALA A 9 -2.65 -28.81 -23.70
N LEU A 10 -2.65 -27.55 -23.24
CA LEU A 10 -1.68 -27.08 -22.24
C LEU A 10 -2.13 -27.51 -20.84
N THR A 11 -1.94 -28.80 -20.53
CA THR A 11 -2.01 -29.32 -19.16
C THR A 11 -0.73 -28.95 -18.41
N GLY A 12 -0.71 -27.83 -17.70
CA GLY A 12 0.52 -27.33 -17.07
C GLY A 12 0.40 -26.03 -16.27
N LEU A 13 -0.60 -25.89 -15.41
CA LEU A 13 -0.74 -24.78 -14.46
C LEU A 13 -0.93 -25.31 -13.05
N VAL A 14 0.15 -25.32 -12.26
CA VAL A 14 0.15 -25.72 -10.84
C VAL A 14 -0.21 -24.51 -9.97
N ALA A 15 -1.16 -24.69 -9.05
CA ALA A 15 -1.55 -23.66 -8.09
C ALA A 15 -0.44 -23.42 -7.05
N CYS A 16 -0.26 -22.17 -6.62
CA CYS A 16 0.70 -21.84 -5.56
C CYS A 16 0.14 -22.22 -4.18
N THR A 17 0.43 -23.44 -3.72
CA THR A 17 0.21 -23.83 -2.33
C THR A 17 1.22 -23.14 -1.41
N ILE A 18 0.77 -22.72 -0.23
CA ILE A 18 1.65 -22.34 0.88
C ILE A 18 2.11 -23.65 1.55
N PRO A 19 3.41 -23.96 1.62
CA PRO A 19 3.88 -25.24 2.13
C PRO A 19 3.89 -25.27 3.66
N VAL A 20 2.91 -25.96 4.27
CA VAL A 20 2.98 -26.36 5.68
C VAL A 20 3.78 -27.66 5.78
N LEU A 21 4.97 -27.60 6.39
CA LEU A 21 5.86 -28.74 6.58
C LEU A 21 5.52 -29.50 7.87
N GLY A 22 4.95 -30.70 7.73
CA GLY A 22 4.75 -31.63 8.84
C GLY A 22 6.08 -32.29 9.26
N MET A 23 6.34 -32.37 10.57
CA MET A 23 7.49 -33.08 11.11
C MET A 23 7.21 -34.58 11.28
N ALA A 24 8.12 -35.41 10.77
CA ALA A 24 8.30 -36.81 11.17
C ALA A 24 9.66 -36.95 11.88
N ALA A 25 9.82 -37.96 12.74
CA ALA A 25 10.87 -37.95 13.78
C ALA A 25 11.79 -39.19 13.80
N ALA A 26 12.87 -39.05 14.59
CA ALA A 26 13.85 -40.06 15.02
C ALA A 26 14.92 -40.52 14.01
N PRO A 27 16.06 -41.09 14.48
CA PRO A 27 16.65 -41.05 15.82
C PRO A 27 18.04 -40.35 15.85
N ALA A 28 18.71 -40.33 17.00
CA ALA A 28 20.04 -39.71 17.18
C ALA A 28 21.12 -40.74 17.60
N SER A 29 22.38 -40.43 17.30
CA SER A 29 23.57 -41.00 17.92
C SER A 29 24.57 -39.89 18.23
N ALA A 30 25.50 -40.11 19.17
CA ALA A 30 26.33 -39.06 19.74
C ALA A 30 27.77 -39.51 19.94
N HIS A 31 28.73 -38.57 19.88
CA HIS A 31 29.91 -38.51 20.75
C HIS A 31 30.59 -37.12 20.63
N GLY A 32 31.42 -36.79 21.63
CA GLY A 32 32.28 -35.60 21.65
C GLY A 32 33.03 -35.50 22.98
N PRO A 33 34.04 -34.62 23.13
CA PRO A 33 34.71 -34.37 24.40
C PRO A 33 34.14 -33.16 25.17
N ARG A 34 34.60 -33.02 26.42
CA ARG A 34 34.20 -32.02 27.44
C ARG A 34 35.43 -31.19 27.85
N VAL A 35 35.39 -30.10 28.64
CA VAL A 35 34.46 -28.98 28.92
C VAL A 35 35.23 -28.09 29.92
N GLU A 36 35.15 -26.76 29.82
CA GLU A 36 35.40 -25.86 30.96
C GLU A 36 34.13 -25.12 31.38
N ASN A 37 34.12 -24.62 32.62
CA ASN A 37 33.02 -24.85 33.56
C ASN A 37 31.74 -23.97 33.35
N PRO A 38 30.58 -24.54 32.97
CA PRO A 38 29.34 -23.80 32.73
C PRO A 38 28.30 -23.94 33.87
N GLY A 39 28.75 -24.24 35.09
CA GLY A 39 27.90 -24.83 36.15
C GLY A 39 26.84 -23.93 36.81
N LEU A 40 26.85 -22.61 36.60
CA LEU A 40 26.03 -21.66 37.38
C LEU A 40 24.68 -21.26 36.76
N TYR A 41 24.55 -21.25 35.43
CA TYR A 41 23.38 -20.65 34.75
C TYR A 41 22.23 -21.62 34.40
N THR A 42 22.38 -22.93 34.66
CA THR A 42 21.44 -23.95 34.16
C THR A 42 20.54 -24.59 35.23
N ARG A 43 20.83 -24.39 36.52
CA ARG A 43 20.07 -25.04 37.62
C ARG A 43 18.77 -24.33 37.99
N THR A 44 18.55 -23.09 37.56
CA THR A 44 17.43 -22.22 37.97
C THR A 44 16.38 -21.98 36.87
N LEU A 45 16.51 -22.60 35.70
CA LEU A 45 15.50 -22.47 34.63
C LEU A 45 14.29 -23.38 34.89
N ASP A 46 13.09 -22.83 34.72
CA ASP A 46 11.84 -23.61 34.63
C ASP A 46 11.75 -24.42 33.31
N ALA A 47 10.63 -25.11 33.09
CA ALA A 47 10.43 -25.93 31.90
C ALA A 47 10.38 -25.11 30.58
N GLN A 48 9.77 -23.93 30.60
CA GLN A 48 9.63 -23.05 29.44
C GLN A 48 10.96 -22.40 29.09
N GLY A 49 11.72 -21.91 30.08
CA GLY A 49 13.08 -21.39 29.90
C GLY A 49 14.06 -22.41 29.30
N ARG A 50 13.92 -23.70 29.64
CA ARG A 50 14.70 -24.80 29.04
C ARG A 50 14.32 -25.05 27.58
N VAL A 51 13.02 -25.06 27.25
CA VAL A 51 12.53 -25.22 25.87
C VAL A 51 12.96 -24.04 25.00
N GLN A 52 12.80 -22.81 25.49
CA GLN A 52 13.23 -21.59 24.82
C GLN A 52 14.74 -21.61 24.50
N LEU A 53 15.57 -21.98 25.48
CA LEU A 53 17.03 -22.10 25.29
C LEU A 53 17.39 -23.18 24.26
N ALA A 54 16.67 -24.30 24.22
CA ALA A 54 16.90 -25.37 23.26
C ALA A 54 16.54 -24.95 21.82
N VAL A 55 15.40 -24.27 21.64
CA VAL A 55 14.95 -23.72 20.35
C VAL A 55 15.89 -22.63 19.84
N GLU A 56 16.32 -21.71 20.71
CA GLU A 56 17.28 -20.68 20.31
C GLU A 56 18.67 -21.27 20.03
N THR A 57 19.07 -22.33 20.74
CA THR A 57 20.32 -23.05 20.47
C THR A 57 20.34 -23.70 19.09
N SER A 58 19.20 -24.23 18.61
CA SER A 58 19.12 -24.85 17.28
C SER A 58 18.99 -23.86 16.13
N ILE A 59 18.50 -22.63 16.39
CA ILE A 59 18.31 -21.58 15.37
C ILE A 59 19.51 -20.62 15.28
N LEU A 60 20.13 -20.28 16.41
CA LEU A 60 21.16 -19.23 16.52
C LEU A 60 22.53 -19.74 16.97
N GLY A 61 22.63 -21.02 17.34
CA GLY A 61 23.80 -21.58 17.99
C GLY A 61 23.82 -21.31 19.51
N ARG A 62 24.42 -22.25 20.25
CA ARG A 62 24.37 -22.29 21.73
C ARG A 62 24.92 -21.03 22.39
N GLU A 63 25.94 -20.40 21.81
CA GLU A 63 26.60 -19.23 22.39
C GLU A 63 25.71 -17.98 22.33
N HIS A 64 25.05 -17.73 21.19
CA HIS A 64 24.04 -16.66 21.07
C HIS A 64 22.80 -16.95 21.93
N ALA A 65 22.34 -18.20 21.99
CA ALA A 65 21.21 -18.58 22.84
C ALA A 65 21.48 -18.37 24.35
N LEU A 66 22.73 -18.56 24.80
CA LEU A 66 23.16 -18.23 26.16
C LEU A 66 23.28 -16.72 26.38
N GLN A 67 23.70 -15.93 25.38
CA GLN A 67 23.67 -14.47 25.46
C GLN A 67 22.23 -13.93 25.55
N HIS A 68 21.30 -14.47 24.76
CA HIS A 68 19.87 -14.14 24.83
C HIS A 68 19.26 -14.52 26.19
N LEU A 69 19.68 -15.66 26.76
CA LEU A 69 19.26 -16.06 28.11
C LEU A 69 19.77 -15.09 29.19
N ALA A 70 21.05 -14.73 29.14
CA ALA A 70 21.64 -13.76 30.07
C ALA A 70 20.96 -12.39 29.96
N GLN A 71 20.64 -11.93 28.75
CA GLN A 71 19.88 -10.70 28.52
C GLN A 71 18.47 -10.77 29.12
N ARG A 72 17.75 -11.88 29.00
CA ARG A 72 16.44 -12.07 29.65
C ARG A 72 16.54 -12.08 31.17
N GLN A 73 17.53 -12.74 31.74
CA GLN A 73 17.74 -12.76 33.20
C GLN A 73 18.15 -11.38 33.74
N ALA A 74 18.87 -10.56 32.95
CA ALA A 74 19.20 -9.17 33.27
C ALA A 74 18.03 -8.17 33.11
N VAL A 75 16.85 -8.62 32.65
CA VAL A 75 15.62 -7.82 32.49
C VAL A 75 14.59 -8.10 33.60
N LEU A 76 14.86 -9.08 34.48
CA LEU A 76 14.10 -9.22 35.73
C LEU A 76 14.50 -8.11 36.73
N PRO A 77 13.56 -7.51 37.47
CA PRO A 77 13.89 -6.58 38.53
C PRO A 77 14.63 -7.30 39.67
N PRO A 78 15.50 -6.60 40.43
CA PRO A 78 16.11 -7.17 41.63
C PRO A 78 15.04 -7.49 42.69
N ALA A 79 15.32 -8.50 43.52
CA ALA A 79 14.58 -8.70 44.77
C ALA A 79 14.78 -7.49 45.71
N PRO A 80 13.80 -7.16 46.57
CA PRO A 80 13.83 -5.91 47.33
C PRO A 80 14.93 -5.86 48.40
N ASP A 81 15.73 -4.79 48.30
CA ASP A 81 16.56 -4.08 49.30
C ASP A 81 17.64 -4.83 50.11
N GLY A 82 18.87 -4.29 50.08
CA GLY A 82 20.02 -4.87 50.80
C GLY A 82 21.38 -4.16 50.64
N ASP A 83 21.44 -2.83 50.87
CA ASP A 83 22.67 -2.01 50.99
C ASP A 83 23.57 -1.88 49.72
N PRO A 84 24.56 -0.94 49.65
CA PRO A 84 24.82 -0.23 48.39
C PRO A 84 26.25 -0.28 47.85
N GLY A 85 26.37 0.07 46.56
CA GLY A 85 27.61 0.63 46.00
C GLY A 85 28.25 -0.19 44.88
N PHE A 86 27.90 0.13 43.63
CA PHE A 86 28.75 -0.21 42.48
C PHE A 86 28.77 0.92 41.44
N ASP A 87 29.91 1.61 41.35
CA ASP A 87 30.21 2.59 40.29
C ASP A 87 31.05 1.89 39.20
N PRO A 88 30.55 1.74 37.95
CA PRO A 88 31.28 1.09 36.88
C PRO A 88 32.45 1.91 36.31
N CYS A 89 32.66 3.16 36.75
CA CYS A 89 33.64 4.09 36.17
C CYS A 89 35.02 4.14 36.86
N ARG A 90 35.50 3.02 37.43
CA ARG A 90 36.91 2.90 37.90
C ARG A 90 37.62 1.61 37.43
N PRO A 91 38.73 1.72 36.68
CA PRO A 91 39.62 0.58 36.44
C PRO A 91 40.48 0.31 37.68
N ARG A 92 40.59 -0.97 38.08
CA ARG A 92 41.69 -1.46 38.94
C ARG A 92 42.69 -2.19 38.04
N GLY A 93 43.98 -1.86 38.19
CA GLY A 93 45.08 -2.53 37.49
C GLY A 93 45.92 -3.40 38.43
N ALA A 94 47.13 -3.74 37.96
CA ALA A 94 48.13 -4.66 38.55
C ALA A 94 47.83 -6.17 38.36
N ALA A 95 48.82 -7.03 38.09
CA ALA A 95 50.19 -6.81 37.61
C ALA A 95 50.82 -8.14 37.13
N ASN A 96 51.99 -8.04 36.47
CA ASN A 96 52.99 -9.10 36.27
C ASN A 96 52.63 -10.29 35.35
N GLN A 97 53.57 -10.88 34.59
CA GLN A 97 54.84 -10.40 34.01
C GLN A 97 55.30 -11.44 32.97
N PHE A 98 55.88 -11.03 31.83
CA PHE A 98 57.04 -11.64 31.16
C PHE A 98 57.36 -10.88 29.85
N GLU A 99 58.65 -10.60 29.63
CA GLU A 99 59.22 -9.93 28.44
C GLU A 99 59.74 -11.02 27.45
N GLU A 100 60.19 -10.81 26.20
CA GLU A 100 60.60 -9.67 25.35
C GLU A 100 60.41 -10.15 23.85
N ARG A 101 60.72 -9.54 22.67
CA ARG A 101 61.50 -8.41 22.12
C ARG A 101 60.74 -7.71 20.95
N PRO A 102 61.17 -6.51 20.47
CA PRO A 102 60.30 -5.60 19.71
C PRO A 102 60.43 -5.62 18.17
N ARG A 103 59.41 -5.08 17.48
CA ARG A 103 59.44 -4.55 16.09
C ARG A 103 58.58 -3.27 15.95
N PRO A 104 58.86 -2.36 14.98
CA PRO A 104 58.30 -1.00 14.93
C PRO A 104 56.86 -0.88 14.37
N PRO A 105 56.18 0.28 14.53
CA PRO A 105 54.71 0.36 14.48
C PRO A 105 54.11 0.70 13.10
N LEU A 106 52.92 0.15 12.83
CA LEU A 106 52.01 0.59 11.76
C LEU A 106 50.54 0.63 12.23
N GLY A 107 49.90 1.78 12.01
CA GLY A 107 48.43 2.00 11.87
C GLY A 107 47.44 1.24 12.76
N ARG A 108 46.86 1.93 13.76
CA ARG A 108 45.55 1.54 14.34
C ARG A 108 44.40 1.80 13.35
N PRO A 109 43.53 0.83 13.04
CA PRO A 109 42.21 1.10 12.48
C PRO A 109 41.26 1.48 13.62
N THR A 110 40.85 2.75 13.73
CA THR A 110 39.90 3.23 14.76
C THR A 110 38.45 2.90 14.41
N GLY A 111 38.12 1.60 14.39
CA GLY A 111 36.81 1.07 14.04
C GLY A 111 35.75 1.16 15.15
N GLN A 112 35.39 2.36 15.61
CA GLN A 112 34.18 2.53 16.42
C GLN A 112 32.95 2.19 15.56
N GLN A 113 32.34 1.02 15.78
CA GLN A 113 31.01 0.70 15.24
C GLN A 113 29.99 1.64 15.88
N ARG A 114 29.66 2.74 15.19
CA ARG A 114 28.61 3.65 15.62
C ARG A 114 27.26 2.95 15.49
N CYS A 115 26.53 2.86 16.58
CA CYS A 115 25.11 2.52 16.56
C CYS A 115 24.38 3.41 15.54
N SER A 116 23.79 2.80 14.51
CA SER A 116 23.29 3.52 13.34
C SER A 116 21.98 4.22 13.64
N THR A 117 22.09 5.43 14.21
CA THR A 117 20.94 6.31 14.45
C THR A 117 20.17 6.61 13.15
N LEU A 118 18.83 6.57 13.25
CA LEU A 118 17.94 6.91 12.14
C LEU A 118 18.28 8.31 11.57
N PRO A 119 18.17 8.52 10.25
CA PRO A 119 18.49 9.81 9.64
C PRO A 119 17.60 10.90 10.24
N ARG A 120 18.23 11.89 10.92
CA ARG A 120 17.53 12.99 11.58
C ARG A 120 16.58 13.70 10.60
N GLN A 121 15.32 13.86 11.01
CA GLN A 121 14.31 14.65 10.29
C GLN A 121 14.86 16.04 9.93
N PRO A 122 14.55 16.59 8.73
CA PRO A 122 15.02 17.92 8.33
C PRO A 122 14.58 19.02 9.30
N ARG A 123 15.52 19.85 9.78
CA ARG A 123 15.24 20.91 10.77
C ARG A 123 15.23 22.35 10.25
N THR A 124 15.75 22.61 9.04
CA THR A 124 15.78 23.97 8.45
C THR A 124 14.70 24.12 7.39
N LYS A 125 14.13 25.34 7.24
CA LYS A 125 13.10 25.63 6.21
C LYS A 125 13.55 25.22 4.81
N ALA A 126 14.81 25.47 4.45
CA ALA A 126 15.38 25.08 3.16
C ALA A 126 15.45 23.55 2.95
N ALA A 127 15.79 22.78 4.00
CA ALA A 127 15.81 21.31 3.91
C ALA A 127 14.38 20.74 3.86
N LEU A 128 13.46 21.29 4.63
CA LEU A 128 12.03 20.96 4.61
C LEU A 128 11.40 21.28 3.24
N GLY A 129 11.67 22.44 2.64
CA GLY A 129 11.21 22.83 1.30
C GLY A 129 11.70 21.92 0.16
N ARG A 130 12.73 21.11 0.43
CA ARG A 130 13.30 20.10 -0.48
C ARG A 130 12.81 18.67 -0.23
N LEU A 131 12.62 18.28 1.03
CA LEU A 131 12.42 16.88 1.46
C LEU A 131 11.13 16.60 2.25
N GLY A 132 10.43 17.63 2.73
CA GLY A 132 9.33 17.48 3.69
C GLY A 132 9.80 16.97 5.06
N ARG A 133 8.86 16.52 5.89
CA ARG A 133 9.11 15.81 7.16
C ARG A 133 7.97 14.84 7.45
N TRP A 134 8.18 13.91 8.37
CA TRP A 134 7.07 13.24 9.06
C TRP A 134 6.66 14.03 10.31
N SER A 135 5.40 13.90 10.73
CA SER A 135 4.91 14.52 11.96
C SER A 135 5.58 13.94 13.21
N ALA A 136 5.52 14.69 14.31
CA ALA A 136 5.81 14.14 15.64
C ALA A 136 4.64 13.26 16.13
N ASP A 137 3.42 13.58 15.70
CA ASP A 137 2.19 12.89 16.11
C ASP A 137 1.98 11.63 15.26
N THR A 138 1.80 10.51 15.92
CA THR A 138 1.24 9.28 15.36
C THR A 138 -0.21 9.14 15.79
N SER A 139 -0.94 8.25 15.13
CA SER A 139 -2.28 7.80 15.55
C SER A 139 -2.17 6.32 15.88
N ASP A 140 -2.67 5.87 17.02
CA ASP A 140 -2.86 4.44 17.26
C ASP A 140 -4.21 4.06 16.63
N LEU A 141 -4.23 3.03 15.78
CA LEU A 141 -5.44 2.62 15.06
C LEU A 141 -6.33 1.71 15.94
N PRO A 142 -7.60 1.48 15.57
CA PRO A 142 -8.50 0.55 16.27
C PRO A 142 -8.64 -0.83 15.59
N HIS A 143 -8.12 -0.99 14.37
CA HIS A 143 -7.92 -2.25 13.64
C HIS A 143 -6.98 -1.97 12.45
N TYR A 144 -6.44 -3.00 11.79
CA TYR A 144 -5.53 -2.81 10.66
C TYR A 144 -6.17 -1.99 9.52
N ALA A 145 -5.38 -1.09 8.92
CA ALA A 145 -5.81 -0.21 7.82
C ALA A 145 -5.49 -0.78 6.44
N ILE A 146 -5.95 -2.01 6.16
CA ILE A 146 -5.64 -2.76 4.92
C ILE A 146 -6.22 -2.09 3.65
N HIS A 147 -7.37 -1.45 3.79
CA HIS A 147 -8.04 -0.67 2.77
C HIS A 147 -8.32 0.73 3.30
N ALA A 148 -8.12 1.76 2.48
CA ALA A 148 -8.45 3.13 2.85
C ALA A 148 -9.01 3.94 1.68
N THR A 149 -9.89 4.91 1.97
CA THR A 149 -10.37 5.88 0.99
C THR A 149 -10.71 7.24 1.61
N LEU A 150 -10.32 8.32 0.93
CA LEU A 150 -10.71 9.67 1.32
C LEU A 150 -12.13 9.97 0.82
N MET A 151 -13.04 10.27 1.75
CA MET A 151 -14.42 10.61 1.43
C MET A 151 -14.58 12.12 1.15
N PRO A 152 -15.64 12.55 0.42
CA PRO A 152 -15.89 13.96 0.08
C PRO A 152 -16.22 14.86 1.26
N THR A 153 -16.36 14.29 2.46
CA THR A 153 -16.44 14.99 3.75
C THR A 153 -15.08 15.48 4.25
N GLY A 154 -13.98 14.99 3.68
CA GLY A 154 -12.61 15.21 4.17
C GLY A 154 -12.13 14.17 5.19
N LYS A 155 -13.01 13.26 5.61
CA LYS A 155 -12.68 12.13 6.49
C LYS A 155 -12.17 10.92 5.69
N VAL A 156 -11.40 10.04 6.33
CA VAL A 156 -10.91 8.79 5.72
C VAL A 156 -11.72 7.61 6.26
N LEU A 157 -12.31 6.80 5.37
CA LEU A 157 -12.85 5.48 5.72
C LEU A 157 -11.75 4.45 5.51
N PHE A 158 -11.50 3.59 6.50
CA PHE A 158 -10.56 2.48 6.38
C PHE A 158 -11.13 1.19 6.99
N TRP A 159 -10.67 0.04 6.49
CA TRP A 159 -11.14 -1.27 6.94
C TRP A 159 -10.08 -2.37 6.79
N GLY A 160 -10.31 -3.47 7.51
CA GLY A 160 -9.44 -4.63 7.61
C GLY A 160 -10.06 -5.66 8.55
N PHE A 161 -9.22 -6.20 9.43
CA PHE A 161 -9.58 -7.12 10.51
C PHE A 161 -8.87 -6.69 11.81
N ASP A 162 -9.34 -7.20 12.95
CA ASP A 162 -8.84 -6.94 14.30
C ASP A 162 -7.48 -7.63 14.53
N TRP A 163 -6.58 -7.05 15.33
CA TRP A 163 -5.27 -7.63 15.66
C TRP A 163 -5.37 -9.01 16.29
N THR A 164 -6.41 -9.26 17.08
CA THR A 164 -6.67 -10.55 17.72
C THR A 164 -7.02 -11.65 16.71
N GLN A 165 -7.43 -11.28 15.48
CA GLN A 165 -7.72 -12.19 14.37
C GLN A 165 -6.44 -12.55 13.59
N HIS A 166 -5.43 -13.11 14.27
CA HIS A 166 -4.18 -13.54 13.63
C HIS A 166 -4.39 -14.69 12.62
N ILE A 167 -4.35 -14.35 11.32
CA ILE A 167 -4.52 -15.26 10.16
C ILE A 167 -3.71 -16.57 10.25
N ILE A 168 -2.55 -16.56 10.89
CA ILE A 168 -1.55 -17.64 10.83
C ILE A 168 -1.59 -18.57 12.06
N THR A 169 -2.17 -18.15 13.20
CA THR A 169 -2.04 -18.88 14.48
C THR A 169 -3.33 -19.05 15.29
N ALA A 170 -4.49 -18.65 14.76
CA ALA A 170 -5.76 -18.79 15.47
C ALA A 170 -6.30 -20.24 15.47
N ASN A 171 -6.93 -20.64 16.57
CA ASN A 171 -7.55 -21.97 16.75
C ASN A 171 -8.85 -22.03 15.89
N PRO A 172 -9.00 -22.94 14.90
CA PRO A 172 -9.95 -22.81 13.79
C PRO A 172 -11.45 -22.94 14.10
N THR A 173 -11.84 -22.84 15.38
CA THR A 173 -13.19 -23.15 15.89
C THR A 173 -14.07 -21.95 16.22
N SER A 174 -13.64 -20.69 15.98
CA SER A 174 -14.49 -19.51 16.23
C SER A 174 -14.79 -18.66 14.99
N HIS A 175 -16.08 -18.54 14.69
CA HIS A 175 -16.74 -17.64 13.71
C HIS A 175 -16.49 -16.13 13.96
N GLN A 176 -15.63 -15.81 14.94
CA GLN A 176 -15.17 -14.45 15.22
C GLN A 176 -13.90 -14.10 14.44
N GLN A 177 -13.27 -15.04 13.72
CA GLN A 177 -11.96 -14.83 13.07
C GLN A 177 -12.03 -14.16 11.69
N THR A 178 -13.20 -14.17 11.05
CA THR A 178 -13.47 -13.65 9.70
C THR A 178 -14.22 -12.32 9.68
N SER A 179 -14.78 -11.89 10.82
CA SER A 179 -15.59 -10.67 10.94
C SER A 179 -14.82 -9.39 10.56
N GLY A 180 -15.19 -8.76 9.44
CA GLY A 180 -14.56 -7.51 8.97
C GLY A 180 -14.79 -6.30 9.88
N ALA A 181 -13.76 -5.46 10.04
CA ALA A 181 -13.77 -4.25 10.86
C ALA A 181 -13.58 -2.98 10.00
N ALA A 182 -14.35 -1.92 10.26
CA ALA A 182 -14.31 -0.68 9.48
C ALA A 182 -14.54 0.57 10.36
N THR A 183 -13.79 1.64 10.09
CA THR A 183 -13.74 2.85 10.91
C THR A 183 -13.57 4.10 10.03
N ILE A 184 -14.18 5.21 10.44
CA ILE A 184 -13.87 6.56 9.94
C ILE A 184 -12.83 7.22 10.85
N TRP A 185 -11.73 7.70 10.27
CA TRP A 185 -10.87 8.71 10.89
C TRP A 185 -11.25 10.11 10.41
N ASP A 186 -11.36 11.06 11.34
CA ASP A 186 -11.68 12.46 11.10
C ASP A 186 -10.43 13.36 11.34
N PRO A 187 -9.70 13.77 10.27
CA PRO A 187 -8.46 14.54 10.42
C PRO A 187 -8.61 15.89 11.12
N ALA A 188 -9.84 16.44 11.17
CA ALA A 188 -10.12 17.70 11.88
C ALA A 188 -10.10 17.54 13.41
N LYS A 189 -10.13 16.30 13.92
CA LYS A 189 -10.04 15.96 15.34
C LYS A 189 -8.62 15.54 15.78
N GLY A 190 -7.64 15.53 14.87
CA GLY A 190 -6.27 15.10 15.16
C GLY A 190 -6.08 13.58 15.07
N THR A 191 -5.13 13.05 15.84
CA THR A 191 -4.70 11.63 15.79
C THR A 191 -5.11 10.79 17.00
N GLY A 192 -5.70 11.40 18.04
CA GLY A 192 -6.13 10.68 19.24
C GLY A 192 -7.44 9.89 19.07
N PRO A 193 -7.81 9.00 20.03
CA PRO A 193 -8.94 8.07 19.89
C PRO A 193 -10.29 8.71 19.52
N SER A 194 -10.57 9.94 19.97
CA SER A 194 -11.81 10.67 19.66
C SER A 194 -11.94 11.11 18.19
N ALA A 195 -10.86 10.99 17.41
CA ALA A 195 -10.84 11.16 15.96
C ALA A 195 -11.41 9.96 15.19
N PHE A 196 -11.57 8.81 15.84
CA PHE A 196 -12.03 7.57 15.22
C PHE A 196 -13.50 7.27 15.56
N LYS A 197 -14.27 6.80 14.57
CA LYS A 197 -15.65 6.32 14.72
C LYS A 197 -15.80 4.97 14.03
N PRO A 198 -16.05 3.87 14.78
CA PRO A 198 -16.43 2.59 14.18
C PRO A 198 -17.69 2.73 13.33
N VAL A 199 -17.65 2.16 12.13
CA VAL A 199 -18.76 2.06 11.17
C VAL A 199 -18.77 0.65 10.59
N PRO A 200 -18.99 -0.39 11.41
CA PRO A 200 -18.73 -1.77 11.02
C PRO A 200 -19.59 -2.20 9.82
N PRO A 201 -19.09 -3.14 8.99
CA PRO A 201 -19.88 -3.74 7.92
C PRO A 201 -21.18 -4.37 8.44
N PRO A 202 -22.21 -4.52 7.59
CA PRO A 202 -23.43 -5.24 7.94
C PRO A 202 -23.12 -6.70 8.28
N LEU A 203 -24.06 -7.34 8.98
CA LEU A 203 -24.03 -8.78 9.19
C LEU A 203 -24.58 -9.51 7.96
N ILE A 204 -23.99 -10.66 7.62
CA ILE A 204 -24.53 -11.64 6.67
C ILE A 204 -24.27 -13.05 7.19
N ASP A 205 -25.05 -14.02 6.70
CA ASP A 205 -24.56 -15.40 6.60
C ASP A 205 -23.48 -15.43 5.50
N VAL A 206 -22.27 -15.86 5.84
CA VAL A 206 -21.10 -15.78 4.94
C VAL A 206 -20.96 -17.06 4.11
N ASP A 207 -20.93 -18.23 4.76
CA ASP A 207 -20.69 -19.53 4.13
C ASP A 207 -21.88 -20.51 4.15
N GLY A 208 -23.04 -20.09 4.68
CA GLY A 208 -24.31 -20.82 4.65
C GLY A 208 -24.58 -21.68 5.89
N ASP A 209 -23.87 -21.45 7.00
CA ASP A 209 -24.02 -22.21 8.25
C ASP A 209 -25.08 -21.63 9.21
N GLY A 210 -25.68 -20.49 8.88
CA GLY A 210 -26.66 -19.77 9.68
C GLY A 210 -26.07 -18.72 10.64
N VAL A 211 -24.75 -18.66 10.80
CA VAL A 211 -24.07 -17.70 11.69
C VAL A 211 -23.95 -16.33 11.01
N GLN A 212 -24.32 -15.28 11.73
CA GLN A 212 -24.27 -13.90 11.23
C GLN A 212 -22.92 -13.24 11.57
N GLU A 213 -22.03 -13.13 10.58
CA GLU A 213 -20.73 -12.45 10.72
C GLU A 213 -20.71 -11.08 10.01
N ARG A 214 -19.81 -10.17 10.40
CA ARG A 214 -19.63 -8.90 9.68
C ARG A 214 -18.91 -9.16 8.37
N VAL A 215 -19.45 -8.63 7.26
CA VAL A 215 -18.90 -8.88 5.91
C VAL A 215 -17.36 -8.72 5.88
N PRO A 216 -16.60 -9.78 5.53
CA PRO A 216 -15.15 -9.73 5.34
C PRO A 216 -14.75 -8.92 4.10
N LEU A 217 -14.76 -7.58 4.24
CA LEU A 217 -14.41 -6.62 3.20
C LEU A 217 -12.90 -6.48 2.94
N TYR A 218 -12.04 -7.11 3.73
CA TYR A 218 -10.63 -7.23 3.36
C TYR A 218 -10.52 -8.07 2.08
N CYS A 219 -9.53 -7.72 1.23
CA CYS A 219 -9.32 -8.30 -0.11
C CYS A 219 -10.39 -7.92 -1.17
N SER A 220 -11.20 -6.89 -0.90
CA SER A 220 -12.16 -6.29 -1.86
C SER A 220 -11.53 -5.24 -2.79
N GLY A 221 -12.19 -4.94 -3.90
CA GLY A 221 -11.90 -3.72 -4.67
C GLY A 221 -12.74 -2.55 -4.17
N GLN A 222 -12.25 -1.31 -4.26
CA GLN A 222 -13.03 -0.10 -3.92
C GLN A 222 -12.77 1.11 -4.83
N LEU A 223 -13.78 1.99 -5.00
CA LEU A 223 -13.60 3.40 -5.39
C LEU A 223 -14.85 4.25 -5.07
N LEU A 224 -14.79 5.56 -5.29
CA LEU A 224 -15.94 6.45 -5.12
C LEU A 224 -16.82 6.50 -6.38
N LEU A 225 -18.14 6.41 -6.23
CA LEU A 225 -19.13 6.60 -7.29
C LEU A 225 -19.19 8.04 -7.82
N ALA A 226 -20.05 8.28 -8.82
CA ALA A 226 -20.27 9.59 -9.42
C ALA A 226 -21.00 10.60 -8.48
N ASP A 227 -21.69 10.10 -7.45
CA ASP A 227 -22.39 10.90 -6.43
C ASP A 227 -21.57 11.15 -5.15
N GLY A 228 -20.43 10.45 -5.01
CA GLY A 228 -19.52 10.52 -3.86
C GLY A 228 -19.68 9.42 -2.80
N ARG A 229 -20.60 8.46 -2.97
CA ARG A 229 -20.64 7.22 -2.16
C ARG A 229 -19.44 6.31 -2.47
N VAL A 230 -19.02 5.47 -1.53
CA VAL A 230 -17.95 4.47 -1.76
C VAL A 230 -18.58 3.17 -2.23
N LEU A 231 -18.13 2.62 -3.34
CA LEU A 231 -18.48 1.30 -3.85
C LEU A 231 -17.40 0.29 -3.44
N VAL A 232 -17.79 -0.81 -2.82
CA VAL A 232 -16.91 -1.91 -2.40
C VAL A 232 -17.43 -3.22 -3.00
N THR A 233 -16.54 -4.00 -3.62
CA THR A 233 -16.91 -5.20 -4.41
C THR A 233 -16.05 -6.40 -4.07
N GLY A 234 -16.68 -7.53 -3.77
CA GLY A 234 -16.00 -8.75 -3.37
C GLY A 234 -15.49 -8.67 -1.93
N GLY A 235 -14.38 -9.35 -1.65
CA GLY A 235 -13.89 -9.63 -0.30
C GLY A 235 -13.56 -11.11 -0.15
N THR A 236 -13.27 -11.57 1.07
CA THR A 236 -12.82 -12.94 1.35
C THR A 236 -13.95 -13.79 1.91
N LEU A 237 -14.39 -14.84 1.21
CA LEU A 237 -15.50 -15.69 1.67
C LEU A 237 -15.13 -16.49 2.94
N ASP A 238 -13.91 -17.03 3.03
CA ASP A 238 -13.46 -17.77 4.22
C ASP A 238 -11.94 -17.73 4.34
N LEU A 239 -11.42 -17.52 5.56
CA LEU A 239 -9.98 -17.62 5.86
C LEU A 239 -9.53 -19.07 6.11
N ARG A 240 -10.44 -19.99 6.47
CA ARG A 240 -10.21 -21.44 6.65
C ARG A 240 -10.13 -22.19 5.31
N TRP A 241 -9.97 -21.49 4.19
CA TRP A 241 -10.05 -22.03 2.82
C TRP A 241 -9.14 -23.23 2.57
N PHE A 242 -7.93 -23.21 3.14
CA PHE A 242 -6.95 -24.29 3.06
C PHE A 242 -7.40 -25.56 3.80
N GLN A 243 -8.21 -25.42 4.85
CA GLN A 243 -8.81 -26.54 5.60
C GLN A 243 -10.03 -27.12 4.86
N LYS A 244 -10.81 -26.25 4.20
CA LYS A 244 -11.92 -26.64 3.31
C LYS A 244 -11.45 -27.14 1.92
N GLY A 245 -10.15 -27.33 1.71
CA GLY A 245 -9.58 -27.94 0.49
C GLY A 245 -9.50 -27.04 -0.75
N TYR A 246 -9.76 -25.73 -0.62
CA TYR A 246 -9.55 -24.79 -1.73
C TYR A 246 -8.06 -24.56 -1.99
N THR A 247 -7.65 -24.43 -3.26
CA THR A 247 -6.24 -24.13 -3.62
C THR A 247 -5.90 -22.64 -3.62
N ASN A 248 -6.90 -21.76 -3.50
CA ASN A 248 -6.77 -20.30 -3.40
C ASN A 248 -7.89 -19.75 -2.50
N PRO A 249 -7.75 -18.57 -1.88
CA PRO A 249 -8.80 -17.96 -1.08
C PRO A 249 -10.08 -17.68 -1.91
N PRO A 250 -11.26 -18.14 -1.47
CA PRO A 250 -12.51 -17.92 -2.17
C PRO A 250 -12.99 -16.48 -2.02
N GLY A 251 -13.51 -15.90 -3.13
CA GLY A 251 -14.05 -14.55 -3.16
C GLY A 251 -15.53 -14.45 -2.82
N LEU A 252 -15.96 -13.26 -2.38
CA LEU A 252 -17.39 -12.91 -2.27
C LEU A 252 -17.97 -12.39 -3.60
N LYS A 253 -19.29 -12.56 -3.78
CA LYS A 253 -20.08 -11.84 -4.81
C LYS A 253 -20.56 -10.46 -4.37
N ILE A 254 -20.46 -10.14 -3.08
CA ILE A 254 -21.17 -9.01 -2.49
C ILE A 254 -20.76 -7.66 -3.11
N VAL A 255 -21.74 -6.78 -3.23
CA VAL A 255 -21.52 -5.35 -3.51
C VAL A 255 -22.10 -4.54 -2.36
N LEU A 256 -21.25 -3.80 -1.65
CA LEU A 256 -21.66 -2.83 -0.65
C LEU A 256 -21.42 -1.39 -1.13
N ILE A 257 -22.27 -0.49 -0.65
CA ILE A 257 -22.14 0.95 -0.85
C ILE A 257 -22.15 1.62 0.51
N PHE A 258 -21.13 2.42 0.81
CA PHE A 258 -21.10 3.32 1.98
C PHE A 258 -21.51 4.73 1.56
N ASP A 259 -22.43 5.37 2.28
CA ASP A 259 -22.74 6.79 2.09
C ASP A 259 -22.04 7.67 3.14
N PRO A 260 -21.06 8.51 2.76
CA PRO A 260 -20.35 9.42 3.67
C PRO A 260 -21.22 10.50 4.34
N ARG A 261 -22.50 10.67 3.95
CA ARG A 261 -23.42 11.67 4.53
C ARG A 261 -24.18 11.13 5.73
N THR A 262 -24.59 9.86 5.68
CA THR A 262 -25.24 9.15 6.80
C THR A 262 -24.24 8.34 7.62
N GLU A 263 -23.05 8.07 7.06
CA GLU A 263 -22.02 7.19 7.62
C GLU A 263 -22.52 5.75 7.83
N THR A 264 -23.30 5.26 6.85
CA THR A 264 -23.94 3.92 6.86
C THR A 264 -23.62 3.09 5.61
N TRP A 265 -23.62 1.77 5.77
CA TRP A 265 -23.56 0.80 4.67
C TRP A 265 -24.95 0.43 4.13
N ALA A 266 -25.02 0.08 2.86
CA ALA A 266 -26.14 -0.60 2.21
C ALA A 266 -25.62 -1.68 1.24
N ARG A 267 -26.37 -2.78 1.06
CA ARG A 267 -26.07 -3.79 0.01
C ARG A 267 -26.69 -3.35 -1.32
N SER A 268 -25.98 -3.61 -2.42
CA SER A 268 -26.46 -3.37 -3.78
C SER A 268 -26.76 -4.70 -4.50
N GLN A 269 -27.01 -4.68 -5.81
CA GLN A 269 -27.04 -5.91 -6.59
C GLN A 269 -25.65 -6.53 -6.61
N ASP A 270 -25.54 -7.78 -6.15
CA ASP A 270 -24.30 -8.55 -6.16
C ASP A 270 -23.65 -8.65 -7.57
N MET A 271 -22.35 -8.92 -7.60
CA MET A 271 -21.61 -9.25 -8.81
C MET A 271 -22.10 -10.58 -9.41
N THR A 272 -21.99 -10.73 -10.73
CA THR A 272 -22.43 -11.98 -11.38
C THR A 272 -21.56 -13.18 -10.99
N VAL A 273 -20.28 -12.92 -10.68
CA VAL A 273 -19.22 -13.88 -10.32
C VAL A 273 -18.51 -13.40 -9.04
N PRO A 274 -18.03 -14.32 -8.16
CA PRO A 274 -17.32 -13.92 -6.95
C PRO A 274 -15.91 -13.46 -7.29
N ARG A 275 -15.34 -12.55 -6.47
CA ARG A 275 -13.99 -12.04 -6.68
C ARG A 275 -13.25 -11.78 -5.38
N TRP A 276 -12.13 -12.47 -5.19
CA TRP A 276 -11.08 -12.12 -4.23
C TRP A 276 -9.96 -11.39 -4.99
N TYR A 277 -9.54 -10.21 -4.50
CA TYR A 277 -8.63 -9.28 -5.21
C TYR A 277 -9.09 -8.82 -6.62
N PRO A 278 -10.30 -8.26 -6.80
CA PRO A 278 -10.67 -7.56 -8.03
C PRO A 278 -10.12 -6.14 -8.10
N THR A 279 -9.85 -5.64 -9.31
CA THR A 279 -9.63 -4.20 -9.55
C THR A 279 -10.91 -3.54 -10.07
N GLN A 280 -11.25 -2.38 -9.52
CA GLN A 280 -12.28 -1.49 -10.07
C GLN A 280 -11.65 -0.38 -10.92
N VAL A 281 -12.33 0.04 -12.00
CA VAL A 281 -12.00 1.26 -12.75
C VAL A 281 -13.27 2.03 -13.08
N LYS A 282 -13.33 3.29 -12.65
CA LYS A 282 -14.37 4.23 -13.08
C LYS A 282 -14.17 4.60 -14.56
N LEU A 283 -15.23 4.43 -15.35
CA LEU A 283 -15.29 4.74 -16.77
C LEU A 283 -15.63 6.23 -17.02
N ALA A 284 -15.43 6.68 -18.27
CA ALA A 284 -15.63 8.07 -18.65
C ALA A 284 -17.09 8.58 -18.53
N ASP A 285 -18.06 7.66 -18.45
CA ASP A 285 -19.49 7.94 -18.24
C ASP A 285 -19.94 7.83 -16.77
N GLY A 286 -19.01 7.52 -15.85
CA GLY A 286 -19.29 7.36 -14.42
C GLY A 286 -19.74 5.96 -13.99
N ARG A 287 -19.93 5.01 -14.92
CA ARG A 287 -20.07 3.58 -14.57
C ARG A 287 -18.75 3.02 -14.04
N VAL A 288 -18.81 1.88 -13.38
CA VAL A 288 -17.63 1.19 -12.83
C VAL A 288 -17.44 -0.16 -13.51
N ALA A 289 -16.26 -0.40 -14.05
CA ALA A 289 -15.80 -1.70 -14.51
C ALA A 289 -15.13 -2.45 -13.35
N VAL A 290 -15.47 -3.73 -13.15
CA VAL A 290 -14.85 -4.62 -12.15
C VAL A 290 -14.31 -5.86 -12.86
N LEU A 291 -13.02 -6.16 -12.65
CA LEU A 291 -12.31 -7.18 -13.43
C LEU A 291 -11.28 -7.95 -12.59
N GLY A 292 -11.04 -9.20 -12.98
CA GLY A 292 -10.07 -10.09 -12.36
C GLY A 292 -10.48 -10.56 -10.97
N GLY A 293 -9.48 -11.05 -10.24
CA GLY A 293 -9.65 -11.77 -8.98
C GLY A 293 -9.93 -13.27 -9.15
N PHE A 294 -9.84 -14.04 -8.06
CA PHE A 294 -10.18 -15.48 -8.06
C PHE A 294 -11.68 -15.73 -7.87
N ASP A 295 -12.22 -16.69 -8.62
CA ASP A 295 -13.59 -17.21 -8.49
C ASP A 295 -13.58 -18.41 -7.53
N ALA A 296 -14.34 -18.31 -6.43
CA ALA A 296 -14.49 -19.37 -5.42
C ALA A 296 -14.95 -20.72 -6.00
N ASN A 297 -15.67 -20.71 -7.13
CA ASN A 297 -16.22 -21.89 -7.80
C ASN A 297 -15.25 -22.49 -8.83
N LYS A 298 -14.13 -21.80 -9.12
CA LYS A 298 -13.14 -22.21 -10.13
C LYS A 298 -11.72 -21.97 -9.56
N PRO A 299 -11.27 -22.80 -8.60
CA PRO A 299 -10.07 -22.55 -7.81
C PRO A 299 -8.75 -22.51 -8.60
N THR A 300 -8.77 -22.81 -9.90
CA THR A 300 -7.63 -22.72 -10.84
C THR A 300 -7.77 -21.62 -11.90
N SER A 301 -8.81 -20.79 -11.86
CA SER A 301 -9.12 -19.80 -12.91
C SER A 301 -9.31 -18.39 -12.36
N PHE A 302 -8.81 -17.40 -13.10
CA PHE A 302 -9.05 -15.98 -12.85
C PHE A 302 -10.35 -15.50 -13.50
N THR A 303 -10.93 -14.43 -12.96
CA THR A 303 -12.29 -13.99 -13.33
C THR A 303 -12.27 -13.02 -14.52
N GLN A 304 -12.17 -13.59 -15.72
CA GLN A 304 -12.14 -12.91 -17.03
C GLN A 304 -13.43 -12.15 -17.38
N THR A 305 -14.56 -12.53 -16.79
CA THR A 305 -15.83 -11.79 -16.91
C THR A 305 -15.62 -10.36 -16.43
N LEU A 306 -16.13 -9.40 -17.19
CA LEU A 306 -16.17 -7.98 -16.83
C LEU A 306 -17.56 -7.66 -16.26
N ASP A 307 -17.66 -7.34 -14.98
CA ASP A 307 -18.89 -6.72 -14.46
C ASP A 307 -18.84 -5.21 -14.73
N ILE A 308 -19.94 -4.64 -15.22
CA ILE A 308 -20.14 -3.18 -15.26
C ILE A 308 -21.32 -2.82 -14.34
N ILE A 309 -21.03 -1.98 -13.36
CA ILE A 309 -21.98 -1.46 -12.38
C ILE A 309 -22.39 -0.03 -12.78
N SER A 310 -23.68 0.23 -12.94
CA SER A 310 -24.22 1.58 -13.20
C SER A 310 -24.50 2.36 -11.91
N ALA A 311 -24.71 3.68 -12.01
CA ALA A 311 -24.86 4.57 -10.84
C ALA A 311 -26.13 4.33 -9.99
N ASP A 312 -27.08 3.56 -10.54
CA ASP A 312 -28.26 2.98 -9.88
C ASP A 312 -27.92 1.76 -8.98
N GLY A 313 -26.69 1.23 -9.06
CA GLY A 313 -26.25 0.02 -8.35
C GLY A 313 -26.53 -1.29 -9.12
N ARG A 314 -27.02 -1.21 -10.35
CA ARG A 314 -27.34 -2.38 -11.19
C ARG A 314 -26.07 -2.92 -11.86
N THR A 315 -25.88 -4.24 -11.78
CA THR A 315 -24.68 -4.95 -12.26
C THR A 315 -24.98 -5.77 -13.52
N VAL A 316 -24.08 -5.70 -14.52
CA VAL A 316 -24.19 -6.42 -15.80
C VAL A 316 -22.88 -7.15 -16.12
N ALA A 317 -22.96 -8.45 -16.39
CA ALA A 317 -21.83 -9.22 -16.92
C ALA A 317 -21.58 -8.94 -18.41
N HIS A 318 -20.31 -8.87 -18.78
CA HIS A 318 -19.83 -8.79 -20.14
C HIS A 318 -18.66 -9.77 -20.34
N ALA A 319 -18.52 -10.31 -21.54
CA ALA A 319 -17.37 -11.10 -21.97
C ALA A 319 -16.61 -10.30 -23.06
N PRO A 320 -15.54 -9.56 -22.71
CA PRO A 320 -14.78 -8.81 -23.71
C PRO A 320 -14.03 -9.73 -24.67
N SER A 321 -13.99 -9.37 -25.96
CA SER A 321 -13.27 -10.18 -26.96
C SER A 321 -11.77 -9.89 -26.97
N GLY A 322 -10.96 -10.93 -27.19
CA GLY A 322 -9.50 -10.86 -27.18
C GLY A 322 -8.96 -11.24 -25.80
N ASP A 323 -8.41 -12.45 -25.69
CA ASP A 323 -8.21 -13.12 -24.40
C ASP A 323 -7.26 -12.37 -23.45
N ARG A 324 -7.61 -12.40 -22.16
CA ARG A 324 -6.82 -11.85 -21.05
C ARG A 324 -6.87 -12.75 -19.86
N LEU A 325 -5.80 -12.77 -19.07
CA LEU A 325 -5.76 -13.60 -17.86
C LEU A 325 -6.43 -12.88 -16.69
N THR A 326 -6.34 -11.55 -16.61
CA THR A 326 -7.02 -10.71 -15.62
C THR A 326 -6.82 -11.25 -14.21
N TRP A 327 -5.56 -11.22 -13.77
CA TRP A 327 -5.06 -11.81 -12.52
C TRP A 327 -5.79 -11.29 -11.26
N THR A 328 -5.29 -11.63 -10.06
CA THR A 328 -5.59 -10.83 -8.85
C THR A 328 -4.97 -9.42 -8.93
N TYR A 329 -5.70 -8.42 -8.43
CA TYR A 329 -5.40 -6.97 -8.50
C TYR A 329 -4.66 -6.55 -9.79
N PRO A 330 -5.28 -6.72 -10.96
CA PRO A 330 -4.68 -6.29 -12.22
C PRO A 330 -4.47 -4.77 -12.19
N GLY A 331 -3.29 -4.32 -12.58
CA GLY A 331 -2.98 -2.89 -12.64
C GLY A 331 -3.78 -2.24 -13.75
N MET A 332 -4.84 -1.48 -13.43
CA MET A 332 -5.77 -0.93 -14.42
C MET A 332 -5.98 0.57 -14.29
N LEU A 333 -6.15 1.27 -15.42
CA LEU A 333 -6.26 2.73 -15.47
C LEU A 333 -7.07 3.21 -16.70
N LEU A 334 -8.15 3.97 -16.49
CA LEU A 334 -8.81 4.70 -17.59
C LEU A 334 -7.90 5.82 -18.11
N MET A 335 -7.55 5.75 -19.39
CA MET A 335 -6.67 6.69 -20.11
C MET A 335 -7.47 7.80 -20.83
N PRO A 336 -6.86 8.93 -21.23
CA PRO A 336 -7.55 10.03 -21.91
C PRO A 336 -8.27 9.67 -23.22
N SER A 337 -7.87 8.60 -23.93
CA SER A 337 -8.61 8.02 -25.05
C SER A 337 -10.00 7.48 -24.68
N SER A 338 -10.32 7.33 -23.39
CA SER A 338 -11.47 6.60 -22.83
C SER A 338 -11.31 5.07 -22.84
N ARG A 339 -10.13 4.55 -23.16
CA ARG A 339 -9.79 3.13 -23.02
C ARG A 339 -9.23 2.84 -21.64
N VAL A 340 -9.40 1.60 -21.16
CA VAL A 340 -8.81 1.12 -19.91
C VAL A 340 -7.53 0.37 -20.23
N LEU A 341 -6.40 0.89 -19.75
CA LEU A 341 -5.13 0.18 -19.72
C LEU A 341 -5.22 -0.95 -18.70
N LEU A 342 -4.69 -2.11 -19.07
CA LEU A 342 -4.32 -3.24 -18.22
C LEU A 342 -2.81 -3.40 -18.31
N ALA A 343 -2.13 -3.51 -17.16
CA ALA A 343 -0.67 -3.45 -17.06
C ALA A 343 -0.12 -4.49 -16.06
N GLY A 344 -0.35 -5.77 -16.36
CA GLY A 344 0.08 -6.88 -15.50
C GLY A 344 -0.92 -7.23 -14.40
N PRO A 345 -0.49 -7.94 -13.34
CA PRO A 345 0.88 -8.02 -12.82
C PRO A 345 1.85 -8.91 -13.62
N ILE A 346 1.39 -9.90 -14.38
CA ILE A 346 2.27 -10.73 -15.22
C ILE A 346 2.57 -10.06 -16.58
N LYS A 347 3.74 -10.34 -17.15
CA LYS A 347 4.27 -9.55 -18.27
C LYS A 347 3.49 -9.65 -19.57
N GLY A 348 2.80 -10.76 -19.81
CA GLY A 348 1.96 -10.95 -21.00
C GLY A 348 0.57 -10.29 -20.92
N ASP A 349 0.08 -10.00 -19.71
CA ASP A 349 -1.28 -9.51 -19.51
C ASP A 349 -1.33 -7.97 -19.55
N VAL A 350 -1.04 -7.43 -20.75
CA VAL A 350 -0.95 -6.00 -21.03
C VAL A 350 -1.78 -5.63 -22.26
N GLY A 351 -2.68 -4.66 -22.14
CA GLY A 351 -3.55 -4.26 -23.25
C GLY A 351 -4.41 -3.03 -22.97
N LEU A 352 -5.19 -2.63 -23.99
CA LEU A 352 -6.17 -1.56 -23.91
C LEU A 352 -7.58 -2.10 -24.21
N LEU A 353 -8.46 -2.13 -23.20
CA LEU A 353 -9.88 -2.40 -23.38
C LEU A 353 -10.57 -1.13 -23.91
N ASP A 354 -11.35 -1.26 -24.98
CA ASP A 354 -12.32 -0.24 -25.37
C ASP A 354 -13.69 -0.56 -24.74
N PRO A 355 -14.16 0.23 -23.74
CA PRO A 355 -15.39 -0.08 -22.99
C PRO A 355 -16.68 0.19 -23.77
N ARG A 356 -16.60 0.59 -25.05
CA ARG A 356 -17.76 0.75 -25.94
C ARG A 356 -18.00 -0.49 -26.80
N THR A 357 -16.93 -1.05 -27.36
CA THR A 357 -16.95 -2.25 -28.20
C THR A 357 -16.66 -3.53 -27.42
N LEU A 358 -16.26 -3.41 -26.15
CA LEU A 358 -15.87 -4.52 -25.26
C LEU A 358 -14.76 -5.37 -25.90
N THR A 359 -13.77 -4.72 -26.52
CA THR A 359 -12.68 -5.38 -27.23
C THR A 359 -11.32 -5.01 -26.65
N TRP A 360 -10.45 -6.00 -26.46
CA TRP A 360 -9.06 -5.80 -26.06
C TRP A 360 -8.16 -5.58 -27.28
N LYS A 361 -7.42 -4.47 -27.29
CA LYS A 361 -6.26 -4.30 -28.16
C LYS A 361 -5.00 -4.78 -27.44
N ALA A 362 -4.19 -5.60 -28.10
CA ALA A 362 -2.87 -5.97 -27.62
C ALA A 362 -1.85 -4.81 -27.70
N THR A 363 -0.86 -4.88 -26.81
CA THR A 363 0.32 -4.01 -26.75
C THR A 363 1.54 -4.90 -26.50
N SER A 364 2.76 -4.37 -26.59
CA SER A 364 3.95 -5.13 -26.18
C SER A 364 3.84 -5.56 -24.70
N PRO A 365 4.39 -6.74 -24.34
CA PRO A 365 4.56 -7.18 -22.95
C PRO A 365 5.30 -6.16 -22.07
N LEU A 366 5.17 -6.30 -20.75
CA LEU A 366 6.14 -5.72 -19.80
C LEU A 366 7.51 -6.40 -19.97
N PRO A 367 8.62 -5.74 -19.58
CA PRO A 367 9.94 -6.37 -19.57
C PRO A 367 10.10 -7.47 -18.49
N ALA A 368 9.25 -7.49 -17.46
CA ALA A 368 9.25 -8.46 -16.37
C ALA A 368 7.85 -8.56 -15.75
N ASP A 369 7.59 -9.65 -15.01
CA ASP A 369 6.42 -9.74 -14.12
C ASP A 369 6.63 -8.75 -12.95
N ARG A 370 5.58 -8.03 -12.53
CA ARG A 370 5.64 -6.92 -11.56
C ARG A 370 4.47 -6.97 -10.58
N GLY A 371 4.34 -8.07 -9.86
CA GLY A 371 3.40 -8.18 -8.73
C GLY A 371 3.74 -7.13 -7.67
N GLY A 372 2.71 -6.52 -7.07
CA GLY A 372 2.87 -5.49 -6.04
C GLY A 372 3.72 -4.28 -6.44
N GLY A 373 3.59 -3.80 -7.69
CA GLY A 373 4.10 -2.49 -8.11
C GLY A 373 2.96 -1.49 -8.27
N ASN A 374 3.20 -0.20 -8.02
CA ASN A 374 2.15 0.83 -8.22
C ASN A 374 2.01 1.17 -9.71
N LEU A 375 0.80 1.10 -10.25
CA LEU A 375 0.44 1.79 -11.50
C LEU A 375 -0.15 3.18 -11.18
N VAL A 376 0.40 4.25 -11.74
CA VAL A 376 -0.08 5.63 -11.54
C VAL A 376 -0.15 6.42 -12.85
N PRO A 377 -1.16 7.29 -13.05
CA PRO A 377 -1.13 8.26 -14.15
C PRO A 377 -0.08 9.33 -13.86
N VAL A 378 0.85 9.58 -14.80
CA VAL A 378 1.92 10.57 -14.62
C VAL A 378 1.33 11.98 -14.64
N PRO A 379 1.52 12.84 -13.62
CA PRO A 379 1.00 14.21 -13.63
C PRO A 379 1.49 15.03 -14.84
N SER A 380 0.58 15.80 -15.45
CA SER A 380 0.87 16.58 -16.66
C SER A 380 0.30 18.01 -16.59
N ARG A 381 1.15 19.00 -16.88
CA ARG A 381 0.77 20.42 -17.00
C ARG A 381 -0.16 20.73 -18.18
N THR A 382 -0.37 19.80 -19.12
CA THR A 382 -1.31 19.98 -20.25
C THR A 382 -2.75 19.55 -19.92
N GLY A 383 -2.99 19.15 -18.66
CA GLY A 383 -4.31 18.80 -18.14
C GLY A 383 -4.87 17.45 -18.60
N ALA A 384 -4.18 16.73 -19.49
CA ALA A 384 -4.51 15.36 -19.86
C ALA A 384 -3.19 14.61 -20.07
N SER A 385 -2.91 13.62 -19.23
CA SER A 385 -1.70 12.81 -19.35
C SER A 385 -1.98 11.51 -20.12
N PRO A 386 -1.32 11.28 -21.27
CA PRO A 386 -1.35 9.99 -21.96
C PRO A 386 -0.36 8.98 -21.35
N GLU A 387 0.44 9.41 -20.36
CA GLU A 387 1.53 8.65 -19.75
C GLU A 387 1.08 8.00 -18.43
N ALA A 388 1.30 6.68 -18.30
CA ALA A 388 1.08 5.91 -17.08
C ALA A 388 2.39 5.22 -16.67
N MET A 389 2.79 5.31 -15.40
CA MET A 389 4.03 4.74 -14.89
C MET A 389 3.74 3.55 -13.98
N LEU A 390 4.44 2.44 -14.21
CA LEU A 390 4.46 1.28 -13.32
C LEU A 390 5.78 1.29 -12.54
N ILE A 391 5.67 1.26 -11.21
CA ILE A 391 6.74 1.56 -10.25
C ILE A 391 7.01 0.34 -9.38
N GLY A 392 8.25 -0.16 -9.39
CA GLY A 392 8.69 -1.27 -8.55
C GLY A 392 7.99 -2.60 -8.85
N GLY A 393 7.62 -3.32 -7.79
CA GLY A 393 7.10 -4.69 -7.84
C GLY A 393 8.21 -5.74 -7.90
N ALA A 394 7.82 -7.02 -8.00
CA ALA A 394 8.74 -8.16 -8.14
C ALA A 394 8.16 -9.25 -9.07
N ASP A 395 9.01 -10.18 -9.53
CA ASP A 395 8.51 -11.45 -10.07
C ASP A 395 8.02 -12.34 -8.92
N PHE A 396 6.78 -12.09 -8.52
CA PHE A 396 6.07 -12.80 -7.47
C PHE A 396 5.83 -14.30 -7.76
N LEU A 397 6.18 -14.78 -8.96
CA LEU A 397 6.04 -16.18 -9.37
C LEU A 397 7.38 -16.91 -9.44
N ALA A 398 8.53 -16.23 -9.39
CA ALA A 398 9.81 -16.94 -9.41
C ALA A 398 10.02 -17.87 -8.19
N PRO A 399 9.59 -17.55 -6.95
CA PRO A 399 9.74 -18.47 -5.82
C PRO A 399 9.08 -19.84 -6.04
N SER A 400 7.96 -19.91 -6.76
CA SER A 400 7.31 -21.18 -7.15
C SER A 400 7.83 -21.77 -8.46
N ARG A 401 8.32 -20.94 -9.42
CA ARG A 401 8.92 -21.41 -10.68
C ARG A 401 10.34 -21.97 -10.54
N THR A 402 11.16 -21.39 -9.65
CA THR A 402 12.62 -21.64 -9.58
C THR A 402 13.11 -22.01 -8.18
N GLY A 403 12.26 -21.85 -7.16
CA GLY A 403 12.68 -22.06 -5.77
C GLY A 403 13.71 -21.04 -5.30
N GLN A 404 13.67 -19.79 -5.79
CA GLN A 404 14.57 -18.71 -5.37
C GLN A 404 13.79 -17.46 -4.96
N ASP A 405 14.21 -16.81 -3.89
CA ASP A 405 13.71 -15.50 -3.45
C ASP A 405 13.94 -14.45 -4.55
N GLN A 406 13.07 -13.43 -4.63
CA GLN A 406 13.15 -12.39 -5.65
C GLN A 406 13.23 -10.99 -5.04
N PRO A 407 14.34 -10.25 -5.26
CA PRO A 407 14.45 -8.87 -4.81
C PRO A 407 13.50 -7.96 -5.60
N ALA A 408 12.90 -7.01 -4.91
CA ALA A 408 12.02 -6.02 -5.49
C ALA A 408 12.77 -5.11 -6.47
N TYR A 409 12.12 -4.77 -7.58
CA TYR A 409 12.68 -3.87 -8.57
C TYR A 409 12.71 -2.44 -8.04
N ARG A 410 13.81 -1.74 -8.33
CA ARG A 410 13.89 -0.26 -8.24
C ARG A 410 13.45 0.42 -9.54
N THR A 411 13.26 -0.35 -10.61
CA THR A 411 13.06 0.18 -11.97
C THR A 411 11.62 0.60 -12.18
N THR A 412 11.44 1.72 -12.86
CA THR A 412 10.12 2.19 -13.33
C THR A 412 10.03 2.03 -14.84
N VAL A 413 8.82 1.87 -15.35
CA VAL A 413 8.53 1.84 -16.80
C VAL A 413 7.29 2.68 -17.09
N THR A 414 7.25 3.33 -18.25
CA THR A 414 6.17 4.25 -18.63
C THR A 414 5.52 3.80 -19.94
N PHE A 415 4.20 3.73 -19.95
CA PHE A 415 3.36 3.51 -21.12
C PHE A 415 2.79 4.84 -21.62
N ASP A 416 2.83 5.09 -22.92
CA ASP A 416 2.20 6.24 -23.58
C ASP A 416 1.10 5.75 -24.52
N GLU A 417 -0.16 6.09 -24.26
CA GLU A 417 -1.28 5.62 -25.10
C GLU A 417 -1.14 6.07 -26.58
N ARG A 418 -0.51 7.22 -26.84
CA ARG A 418 -0.22 7.74 -28.19
C ARG A 418 0.73 6.82 -28.98
N ARG A 419 1.52 6.02 -28.26
CA ARG A 419 2.52 5.08 -28.79
C ARG A 419 2.25 3.63 -28.37
N SER A 420 1.01 3.30 -28.01
CA SER A 420 0.60 2.02 -27.40
C SER A 420 1.15 0.74 -28.05
N ALA A 421 1.45 0.75 -29.36
CA ALA A 421 2.10 -0.37 -30.06
C ALA A 421 3.55 -0.67 -29.59
N ARG A 422 4.21 0.25 -28.89
CA ARG A 422 5.52 0.03 -28.25
C ARG A 422 5.43 -0.60 -26.86
N GLY A 423 4.26 -0.53 -26.21
CA GLY A 423 4.09 -0.94 -24.82
C GLY A 423 4.78 0.00 -23.82
N PHE A 424 5.48 -0.58 -22.85
CA PHE A 424 6.14 0.14 -21.75
C PHE A 424 7.63 0.39 -22.04
N GLU A 425 8.04 1.65 -22.12
CA GLU A 425 9.44 2.07 -22.29
C GLU A 425 10.12 2.30 -20.91
N PRO A 426 11.44 2.08 -20.75
CA PRO A 426 12.14 2.33 -19.48
C PRO A 426 12.06 3.77 -18.99
N SER A 427 11.94 3.95 -17.68
CA SER A 427 11.76 5.25 -17.02
C SER A 427 12.74 5.42 -15.84
N PRO A 428 13.06 6.66 -15.40
CA PRO A 428 14.01 6.89 -14.31
C PRO A 428 13.64 6.13 -13.03
N SER A 429 14.59 5.33 -12.57
CA SER A 429 14.42 4.38 -11.46
C SER A 429 14.42 5.06 -10.09
N GLN A 430 13.81 4.40 -9.12
CA GLN A 430 13.95 4.69 -7.69
C GLN A 430 15.34 4.28 -7.17
N HIS A 431 15.69 4.74 -5.98
CA HIS A 431 16.94 4.43 -5.28
C HIS A 431 16.85 3.09 -4.53
N ARG A 432 15.65 2.70 -4.10
CA ARG A 432 15.36 1.42 -3.45
C ARG A 432 14.53 0.50 -4.34
N GLY A 433 14.73 -0.81 -4.16
CA GLY A 433 13.78 -1.81 -4.63
C GLY A 433 12.58 -1.83 -3.69
N ARG A 434 11.35 -1.79 -4.24
CA ARG A 434 10.12 -1.72 -3.45
C ARG A 434 9.04 -2.60 -4.04
N ASN A 435 8.54 -3.53 -3.24
CA ASN A 435 7.38 -4.37 -3.55
C ASN A 435 6.30 -4.11 -2.48
N TRP A 436 5.06 -3.95 -2.90
CA TRP A 436 3.96 -3.39 -2.10
C TRP A 436 4.15 -1.93 -1.58
N PRO A 437 4.80 -1.00 -2.31
CA PRO A 437 4.84 0.41 -1.90
C PRO A 437 3.49 1.11 -2.10
N ASN A 438 3.34 2.33 -1.55
CA ASN A 438 2.20 3.21 -1.83
C ASN A 438 2.67 4.52 -2.48
N THR A 439 2.38 4.71 -3.79
CA THR A 439 2.70 5.95 -4.51
C THR A 439 1.48 6.85 -4.63
N VAL A 440 1.56 8.03 -4.02
CA VAL A 440 0.48 9.03 -3.93
C VAL A 440 0.80 10.23 -4.82
N LEU A 441 -0.17 10.61 -5.67
CA LEU A 441 -0.11 11.82 -6.50
C LEU A 441 -0.33 13.08 -5.65
N LEU A 442 0.42 14.17 -5.92
CA LEU A 442 0.40 15.37 -5.08
C LEU A 442 -0.10 16.64 -5.81
N PRO A 443 -0.60 17.66 -5.08
CA PRO A 443 -1.23 18.86 -5.67
C PRO A 443 -0.35 19.67 -6.64
N ASP A 444 0.98 19.69 -6.44
CA ASP A 444 1.91 20.41 -7.33
C ASP A 444 2.31 19.60 -8.58
N GLY A 445 1.86 18.34 -8.70
CA GLY A 445 2.21 17.41 -9.76
C GLY A 445 3.46 16.55 -9.46
N SER A 446 4.03 16.66 -8.26
CA SER A 446 4.96 15.64 -7.75
C SER A 446 4.23 14.37 -7.30
N MET A 447 5.00 13.34 -6.93
CA MET A 447 4.49 12.12 -6.31
C MET A 447 5.37 11.76 -5.12
N VAL A 448 4.82 11.09 -4.12
CA VAL A 448 5.59 10.47 -3.03
C VAL A 448 5.31 8.96 -3.00
N THR A 449 6.37 8.17 -2.89
CA THR A 449 6.28 6.72 -2.65
C THR A 449 6.65 6.42 -1.20
N LEU A 450 5.73 5.78 -0.49
CA LEU A 450 5.81 5.34 0.90
C LEU A 450 6.11 3.83 0.93
N GLY A 451 6.87 3.37 1.94
CA GLY A 451 7.02 1.95 2.25
C GLY A 451 7.50 1.05 1.09
N GLY A 452 7.00 -0.19 1.10
CA GLY A 452 7.37 -1.30 0.24
C GLY A 452 8.44 -2.21 0.87
N GLY A 453 8.16 -3.51 0.90
CA GLY A 453 9.11 -4.56 1.25
C GLY A 453 10.24 -4.73 0.21
N THR A 454 11.21 -5.57 0.55
CA THR A 454 12.46 -5.79 -0.19
C THR A 454 12.34 -6.77 -1.36
N GLY A 455 11.23 -7.50 -1.47
CA GLY A 455 11.04 -8.57 -2.46
C GLY A 455 9.93 -9.53 -2.06
N ILE A 456 9.88 -10.68 -2.75
CA ILE A 456 9.12 -11.86 -2.30
C ILE A 456 10.12 -12.93 -1.87
N THR A 457 9.97 -13.45 -0.65
CA THR A 457 10.81 -14.53 -0.11
C THR A 457 10.01 -15.80 0.18
N LYS A 458 10.67 -16.96 0.21
CA LYS A 458 10.08 -18.23 0.67
C LYS A 458 9.62 -18.19 2.13
N ARG A 459 10.29 -17.38 2.96
CA ARG A 459 10.17 -17.39 4.41
C ARG A 459 9.06 -16.47 4.89
N ASP A 460 9.10 -15.21 4.47
CA ASP A 460 8.23 -14.14 4.98
C ASP A 460 7.33 -13.57 3.86
N ALA A 461 7.21 -14.28 2.73
CA ALA A 461 6.33 -14.00 1.61
C ALA A 461 6.38 -12.54 1.12
N ALA A 462 5.31 -11.78 1.33
CA ALA A 462 5.14 -10.39 0.90
C ALA A 462 5.62 -9.34 1.93
N PHE A 463 5.98 -9.78 3.13
CA PHE A 463 6.16 -8.94 4.32
C PHE A 463 7.62 -8.59 4.61
N THR A 464 8.58 -9.04 3.80
CA THR A 464 10.02 -8.87 4.09
C THR A 464 10.43 -7.39 4.05
N ALA A 465 10.64 -6.78 5.23
CA ALA A 465 11.01 -5.38 5.38
C ALA A 465 12.53 -5.11 5.36
N ASP A 466 12.90 -3.84 5.17
CA ASP A 466 14.23 -3.28 5.48
C ASP A 466 14.02 -1.83 5.94
N PRO A 467 14.52 -1.42 7.11
CA PRO A 467 14.41 -0.04 7.60
C PRO A 467 14.90 1.04 6.62
N LYS A 468 15.72 0.69 5.62
CA LYS A 468 16.13 1.58 4.51
C LYS A 468 14.98 1.96 3.57
N ASN A 469 13.87 1.21 3.55
CA ASN A 469 12.66 1.49 2.76
C ASN A 469 11.65 2.38 3.50
N ARG A 470 11.78 2.56 4.83
CA ARG A 470 11.01 3.58 5.59
C ARG A 470 11.21 5.00 5.05
N ALA A 471 12.35 5.27 4.42
CA ALA A 471 12.64 6.51 3.71
C ALA A 471 11.76 6.64 2.46
N VAL A 472 10.97 7.72 2.37
CA VAL A 472 10.14 7.99 1.19
C VAL A 472 10.97 8.27 -0.06
N GLU A 473 10.38 8.10 -1.24
CA GLU A 473 10.95 8.64 -2.48
C GLU A 473 10.02 9.63 -3.16
N LEU A 474 10.59 10.78 -3.57
CA LEU A 474 9.88 11.93 -4.10
C LEU A 474 10.15 12.07 -5.60
N TRP A 475 9.12 11.97 -6.42
CA TRP A 475 9.20 12.23 -7.85
C TRP A 475 9.16 13.74 -8.14
N ASP A 476 10.18 14.23 -8.83
CA ASP A 476 10.27 15.61 -9.28
C ASP A 476 9.81 15.71 -10.75
N PRO A 477 8.65 16.32 -11.03
CA PRO A 477 8.06 16.32 -12.38
C PRO A 477 8.76 17.28 -13.34
N ARG A 478 9.62 18.19 -12.85
CA ARG A 478 10.41 19.10 -13.69
C ARG A 478 11.66 18.40 -14.22
N THR A 479 12.33 17.64 -13.36
CA THR A 479 13.58 16.93 -13.70
C THR A 479 13.36 15.47 -14.14
N LYS A 480 12.13 14.94 -13.99
CA LYS A 480 11.77 13.53 -14.18
C LYS A 480 12.70 12.58 -13.39
N ARG A 481 12.96 12.89 -12.12
CA ARG A 481 13.85 12.10 -11.24
C ARG A 481 13.21 11.85 -9.87
N TRP A 482 13.51 10.69 -9.30
CA TRP A 482 13.27 10.40 -7.88
C TRP A 482 14.35 11.04 -7.01
N ARG A 483 14.08 11.20 -5.71
CA ARG A 483 15.05 11.48 -4.65
C ARG A 483 14.57 10.88 -3.34
N LEU A 484 15.49 10.38 -2.51
CA LEU A 484 15.17 9.95 -1.14
C LEU A 484 14.78 11.15 -0.26
N GLY A 485 13.75 10.95 0.56
CA GLY A 485 13.28 11.87 1.59
C GLY A 485 13.48 11.30 3.01
N PRO A 486 12.77 11.83 4.02
CA PRO A 486 12.86 11.36 5.40
C PRO A 486 12.19 10.00 5.62
N SER A 487 12.63 9.29 6.66
CA SER A 487 12.02 8.03 7.09
C SER A 487 10.79 8.24 7.97
N GLN A 488 9.78 7.42 7.75
CA GLN A 488 8.70 7.12 8.70
C GLN A 488 9.26 6.24 9.84
N ARG A 489 8.50 6.03 10.92
CA ARG A 489 8.87 5.17 12.04
C ARG A 489 8.67 3.70 11.72
N GLU A 490 7.52 3.34 11.17
CA GLU A 490 7.10 1.94 11.00
C GLU A 490 7.58 1.35 9.67
N ASP A 491 7.80 0.04 9.60
CA ASP A 491 7.87 -0.62 8.30
C ASP A 491 6.45 -0.73 7.73
N ARG A 492 6.31 -0.52 6.41
CA ARG A 492 5.02 -0.50 5.72
C ARG A 492 5.17 -1.29 4.44
N THR A 493 4.73 -2.52 4.42
CA THR A 493 4.97 -3.51 3.36
C THR A 493 3.64 -3.92 2.72
N TYR A 494 3.31 -5.21 2.71
CA TYR A 494 1.99 -5.70 2.33
C TYR A 494 0.89 -5.09 3.21
N HIS A 495 -0.34 -5.07 2.71
CA HIS A 495 -1.50 -4.46 3.40
C HIS A 495 -1.34 -2.99 3.87
N SER A 496 -0.27 -2.28 3.54
CA SER A 496 -0.12 -0.85 3.81
C SER A 496 -0.89 0.03 2.83
N VAL A 497 -1.24 1.25 3.26
CA VAL A 497 -2.03 2.24 2.52
C VAL A 497 -1.42 3.64 2.59
N GLY A 498 -1.59 4.43 1.51
CA GLY A 498 -1.18 5.84 1.43
C GLY A 498 -2.28 6.74 0.85
N VAL A 499 -2.69 7.78 1.58
CA VAL A 499 -3.84 8.65 1.22
C VAL A 499 -3.45 10.13 1.23
N LEU A 500 -3.64 10.85 0.13
CA LEU A 500 -3.55 12.31 0.11
C LEU A 500 -4.74 12.93 0.85
N LEU A 501 -4.48 13.88 1.76
CA LEU A 501 -5.50 14.60 2.52
C LEU A 501 -5.86 15.96 1.90
N PRO A 502 -7.07 16.51 2.20
CA PRO A 502 -7.48 17.83 1.72
C PRO A 502 -6.56 18.99 2.13
N ASP A 503 -5.82 18.85 3.22
CA ASP A 503 -4.84 19.85 3.67
C ASP A 503 -3.48 19.76 2.97
N GLY A 504 -3.29 18.79 2.07
CA GLY A 504 -2.04 18.55 1.33
C GLY A 504 -0.99 17.70 2.05
N ARG A 505 -1.28 17.15 3.24
CA ARG A 505 -0.48 16.10 3.89
C ARG A 505 -0.83 14.72 3.31
N VAL A 506 -0.02 13.72 3.60
CA VAL A 506 -0.26 12.32 3.20
C VAL A 506 -0.28 11.43 4.44
N TRP A 507 -1.33 10.63 4.56
CA TRP A 507 -1.52 9.64 5.63
C TRP A 507 -0.94 8.29 5.21
N SER A 508 -0.20 7.63 6.11
CA SER A 508 0.45 6.33 5.90
C SER A 508 0.06 5.39 7.03
N ALA A 509 -0.49 4.22 6.72
CA ALA A 509 -1.07 3.28 7.69
C ALA A 509 -1.04 1.83 7.15
N GLY A 510 -1.46 0.84 7.94
CA GLY A 510 -1.52 -0.57 7.53
C GLY A 510 -0.16 -1.27 7.44
N ASP A 511 -0.18 -2.58 7.17
CA ASP A 511 0.84 -3.60 7.47
C ASP A 511 0.50 -4.41 8.74
N ASP A 512 0.03 -5.63 8.51
CA ASP A 512 -0.37 -6.63 9.50
C ASP A 512 0.77 -7.57 9.92
N ALA A 513 1.99 -7.35 9.42
CA ALA A 513 3.22 -8.04 9.85
C ALA A 513 4.13 -7.18 10.75
N ASN A 514 3.55 -6.20 11.48
CA ASN A 514 4.27 -5.44 12.49
C ASN A 514 4.94 -6.38 13.53
N PRO A 515 6.28 -6.33 13.72
CA PRO A 515 6.96 -7.16 14.71
C PRO A 515 6.60 -6.82 16.17
N ASN A 516 6.10 -5.61 16.44
CA ASN A 516 5.59 -5.22 17.76
C ASN A 516 4.08 -5.46 17.79
N ARG A 517 3.63 -6.54 18.45
CA ARG A 517 2.26 -7.07 18.33
C ARG A 517 1.17 -6.28 19.08
N ASP A 518 1.48 -5.09 19.59
CA ASP A 518 0.59 -4.31 20.45
C ASP A 518 -0.31 -3.32 19.69
N GLY A 519 -0.21 -3.25 18.34
CA GLY A 519 -1.11 -2.48 17.48
C GLY A 519 -0.57 -2.17 16.08
N ASP A 520 -1.33 -1.39 15.31
CA ASP A 520 -0.93 -0.72 14.05
C ASP A 520 -1.04 0.79 14.28
N THR A 521 -0.10 1.58 13.75
CA THR A 521 -0.16 3.05 13.86
C THR A 521 -0.53 3.71 12.54
N ALA A 522 -0.70 5.04 12.54
CA ALA A 522 -0.68 5.83 11.32
C ALA A 522 0.18 7.10 11.47
N GLU A 523 0.96 7.39 10.44
CA GLU A 523 1.90 8.50 10.38
C GLU A 523 1.47 9.53 9.32
N LEU A 524 1.78 10.81 9.58
CA LEU A 524 1.49 11.91 8.66
C LEU A 524 2.78 12.45 8.03
N TYR A 525 2.91 12.29 6.72
CA TYR A 525 3.96 12.94 5.92
C TYR A 525 3.50 14.32 5.47
N GLU A 526 4.37 15.31 5.66
CA GLU A 526 4.18 16.70 5.25
C GLU A 526 5.09 16.97 4.04
N PRO A 527 4.57 17.00 2.79
CA PRO A 527 5.40 17.11 1.60
C PRO A 527 6.08 18.47 1.45
N PRO A 528 7.13 18.58 0.62
CA PRO A 528 8.06 19.72 0.66
C PRO A 528 7.39 21.07 0.36
N TYR A 529 6.32 21.09 -0.45
CA TYR A 529 5.58 22.31 -0.78
C TYR A 529 4.93 23.01 0.42
N LEU A 530 4.69 22.31 1.54
CA LEU A 530 4.14 22.92 2.76
C LEU A 530 5.14 23.86 3.47
N PHE A 531 6.41 23.87 3.04
CA PHE A 531 7.49 24.64 3.66
C PHE A 531 8.15 25.66 2.72
N ARG A 532 7.79 25.67 1.43
CA ARG A 532 8.43 26.56 0.42
C ARG A 532 8.00 28.02 0.61
N GLY A 533 6.68 28.27 0.56
CA GLY A 533 6.09 29.61 0.65
C GLY A 533 4.75 29.62 1.37
N GLU A 534 4.10 30.78 1.39
CA GLU A 534 2.75 30.93 1.93
C GLU A 534 1.71 30.17 1.09
N ARG A 535 0.63 29.71 1.75
CA ARG A 535 -0.44 28.92 1.14
C ARG A 535 -1.59 29.83 0.67
N PRO A 536 -2.01 29.82 -0.61
CA PRO A 536 -3.21 30.52 -1.04
C PRO A 536 -4.47 29.96 -0.36
N ARG A 537 -5.47 30.79 -0.06
CA ARG A 537 -6.76 30.35 0.52
C ARG A 537 -7.88 30.52 -0.50
N ILE A 538 -8.51 29.42 -0.93
CA ILE A 538 -9.73 29.48 -1.76
C ILE A 538 -10.90 29.95 -0.88
N VAL A 539 -11.45 31.14 -1.16
CA VAL A 539 -12.59 31.72 -0.42
C VAL A 539 -13.91 31.58 -1.15
N ALA A 540 -13.91 31.48 -2.49
CA ALA A 540 -15.08 31.10 -3.27
C ALA A 540 -14.67 30.31 -4.51
N GLY A 541 -15.55 29.44 -5.01
CA GLY A 541 -15.27 28.57 -6.15
C GLY A 541 -16.45 27.67 -6.49
N PRO A 542 -16.33 26.85 -7.55
CA PRO A 542 -17.41 25.98 -8.01
C PRO A 542 -17.84 24.98 -6.92
N ARG A 543 -19.14 24.64 -6.91
CA ARG A 543 -19.63 23.36 -6.36
C ARG A 543 -19.63 22.24 -7.41
N ARG A 544 -19.67 22.60 -8.70
CA ARG A 544 -19.69 21.69 -9.84
C ARG A 544 -18.80 22.23 -10.96
N VAL A 545 -18.07 21.33 -11.64
CA VAL A 545 -17.22 21.63 -12.81
C VAL A 545 -17.66 20.76 -13.97
N GLY A 546 -18.07 21.39 -15.08
CA GLY A 546 -18.42 20.68 -16.32
C GLY A 546 -17.24 20.61 -17.28
N ALA A 547 -17.16 19.54 -18.08
CA ALA A 547 -16.12 19.39 -19.10
C ALA A 547 -16.07 20.62 -20.05
N ARG A 548 -14.88 21.21 -20.22
CA ARG A 548 -14.57 22.43 -20.99
C ARG A 548 -15.30 23.72 -20.60
N ARG A 549 -16.28 23.68 -19.68
CA ARG A 549 -16.99 24.86 -19.19
C ARG A 549 -16.07 25.70 -18.30
N SER A 550 -16.18 27.02 -18.41
CA SER A 550 -15.42 27.94 -17.56
C SER A 550 -16.11 28.14 -16.20
N PHE A 551 -15.33 28.35 -15.15
CA PHE A 551 -15.81 28.72 -13.82
C PHE A 551 -14.90 29.78 -13.19
N THR A 552 -15.38 30.43 -12.12
CA THR A 552 -14.62 31.41 -11.36
C THR A 552 -14.09 30.80 -10.07
N LEU A 553 -12.83 31.09 -9.73
CA LEU A 553 -12.20 30.74 -8.47
C LEU A 553 -11.66 32.02 -7.81
N THR A 554 -12.05 32.29 -6.57
CA THR A 554 -11.60 33.45 -5.79
C THR A 554 -10.68 32.98 -4.67
N VAL A 555 -9.49 33.55 -4.63
CA VAL A 555 -8.39 33.17 -3.75
C VAL A 555 -7.89 34.41 -3.00
N THR A 556 -7.48 34.25 -1.75
CA THR A 556 -6.83 35.28 -0.93
C THR A 556 -5.46 34.83 -0.45
N GLY A 557 -4.53 35.78 -0.25
CA GLY A 557 -3.12 35.50 0.06
C GLY A 557 -2.26 35.56 -1.20
N PRO A 558 -1.20 34.74 -1.32
CA PRO A 558 -0.36 34.69 -2.52
C PRO A 558 -1.16 34.48 -3.79
N ALA A 559 -0.84 35.24 -4.84
CA ALA A 559 -1.53 35.15 -6.12
C ALA A 559 -1.24 33.78 -6.78
N PRO A 560 -2.23 32.92 -7.04
CA PRO A 560 -1.99 31.61 -7.63
C PRO A 560 -1.46 31.71 -9.07
N GLU A 561 -0.52 30.81 -9.39
CA GLU A 561 -0.05 30.50 -10.75
C GLU A 561 -0.91 29.39 -11.36
N ARG A 562 -1.11 28.31 -10.59
CA ARG A 562 -1.68 27.04 -11.07
C ARG A 562 -2.95 26.65 -10.32
N VAL A 563 -3.80 25.87 -10.99
CA VAL A 563 -5.01 25.27 -10.43
C VAL A 563 -5.04 23.80 -10.82
N THR A 564 -5.13 22.90 -9.85
CA THR A 564 -5.13 21.45 -10.08
C THR A 564 -6.35 20.80 -9.44
N MET A 565 -6.79 19.69 -10.01
CA MET A 565 -7.83 18.82 -9.46
C MET A 565 -7.25 17.43 -9.24
N LEU A 566 -7.48 16.88 -8.05
CA LEU A 566 -7.12 15.50 -7.74
C LEU A 566 -8.35 14.69 -7.34
N ALA A 567 -8.46 13.46 -7.84
CA ALA A 567 -9.48 12.52 -7.39
C ALA A 567 -9.06 11.90 -6.04
N PRO A 568 -9.99 11.63 -5.11
CA PRO A 568 -9.65 11.07 -3.80
C PRO A 568 -9.03 9.68 -3.91
N SER A 569 -8.10 9.34 -3.02
CA SER A 569 -7.54 8.00 -2.96
C SER A 569 -8.58 6.94 -2.61
N ALA A 570 -8.46 5.77 -3.22
CA ALA A 570 -9.16 4.55 -2.86
C ALA A 570 -8.17 3.38 -3.01
N THR A 571 -7.38 3.14 -1.95
CA THR A 571 -6.14 2.37 -2.00
C THR A 571 -6.14 1.13 -1.12
N THR A 572 -5.50 0.08 -1.62
CA THR A 572 -5.21 -1.18 -0.92
C THR A 572 -4.16 -1.97 -1.70
N HIS A 573 -3.33 -2.80 -1.05
CA HIS A 573 -2.42 -3.74 -1.73
C HIS A 573 -1.53 -3.12 -2.85
N ALA A 574 -1.04 -1.90 -2.65
CA ALA A 574 -0.30 -1.11 -3.64
C ALA A 574 -1.05 -0.72 -4.94
N LEU A 575 -2.38 -0.78 -4.95
CA LEU A 575 -3.24 -0.21 -5.99
C LEU A 575 -4.15 0.87 -5.39
N ASP A 576 -4.08 2.10 -5.92
CA ASP A 576 -5.11 3.13 -5.72
C ASP A 576 -5.97 3.20 -6.97
N MET A 577 -7.21 2.71 -6.87
CA MET A 577 -8.12 2.49 -8.00
C MET A 577 -8.82 3.78 -8.47
N ASN A 578 -8.67 4.90 -7.73
CA ASN A 578 -9.39 6.14 -8.01
C ASN A 578 -8.49 7.38 -8.18
N GLN A 579 -7.26 7.40 -7.66
CA GLN A 579 -6.41 8.60 -7.74
C GLN A 579 -6.12 9.05 -9.18
N ARG A 580 -6.24 10.36 -9.39
CA ARG A 580 -6.02 11.04 -10.68
C ARG A 580 -5.51 12.45 -10.42
N PHE A 581 -4.72 12.97 -11.36
CA PHE A 581 -4.25 14.36 -11.37
C PHE A 581 -4.68 15.05 -12.67
N VAL A 582 -5.24 16.25 -12.57
CA VAL A 582 -5.68 17.07 -13.71
C VAL A 582 -5.32 18.53 -13.47
N GLU A 583 -4.38 19.08 -14.25
CA GLU A 583 -4.09 20.51 -14.25
C GLU A 583 -5.11 21.27 -15.11
N LEU A 584 -5.67 22.38 -14.58
CA LEU A 584 -6.69 23.15 -15.27
C LEU A 584 -6.11 24.39 -15.93
N ARG A 585 -6.63 24.74 -17.11
CA ARG A 585 -6.20 25.93 -17.84
C ARG A 585 -6.82 27.19 -17.22
N VAL A 586 -6.00 27.99 -16.54
CA VAL A 586 -6.33 29.37 -16.20
C VAL A 586 -6.50 30.16 -17.51
N LEU A 587 -7.63 30.85 -17.66
CA LEU A 587 -7.96 31.68 -18.82
C LEU A 587 -7.70 33.17 -18.58
N ARG A 588 -7.96 33.64 -17.36
CA ARG A 588 -7.74 35.03 -16.92
C ARG A 588 -7.39 35.05 -15.43
N ARG A 589 -6.49 35.95 -15.02
CA ARG A 589 -6.16 36.28 -13.62
C ARG A 589 -6.34 37.78 -13.41
N ARG A 590 -7.08 38.19 -12.38
CA ARG A 590 -7.18 39.58 -11.91
C ARG A 590 -6.88 39.61 -10.42
N THR A 591 -5.86 40.36 -10.02
CA THR A 591 -5.45 40.52 -8.61
C THR A 591 -5.68 41.97 -8.19
N VAL A 592 -6.23 42.16 -6.99
CA VAL A 592 -6.45 43.48 -6.36
C VAL A 592 -6.13 43.32 -4.88
N GLY A 593 -5.04 43.95 -4.41
CA GLY A 593 -4.46 43.65 -3.10
C GLY A 593 -4.18 42.15 -2.95
N THR A 594 -4.49 41.59 -1.79
CA THR A 594 -4.34 40.16 -1.49
C THR A 594 -5.41 39.26 -2.11
N ARG A 595 -6.34 39.79 -2.92
CA ARG A 595 -7.45 39.01 -3.53
C ARG A 595 -7.21 38.78 -5.01
N THR A 596 -7.14 37.51 -5.41
CA THR A 596 -7.05 37.09 -6.81
C THR A 596 -8.32 36.38 -7.26
N VAL A 597 -8.86 36.80 -8.39
CA VAL A 597 -9.97 36.14 -9.10
C VAL A 597 -9.41 35.49 -10.37
N LEU A 598 -9.63 34.19 -10.51
CA LEU A 598 -9.29 33.40 -11.69
C LEU A 598 -10.55 33.04 -12.47
N THR A 599 -10.50 33.14 -13.79
CA THR A 599 -11.38 32.37 -14.67
C THR A 599 -10.64 31.12 -15.11
N VAL A 600 -11.18 29.93 -14.85
CA VAL A 600 -10.53 28.64 -15.06
C VAL A 600 -11.40 27.78 -15.97
N GLN A 601 -10.80 27.03 -16.90
CA GLN A 601 -11.50 26.07 -17.74
C GLN A 601 -11.49 24.67 -17.11
N GLY A 602 -12.68 24.05 -17.03
CA GLY A 602 -12.84 22.66 -16.58
C GLY A 602 -12.21 21.62 -17.52
N PRO A 603 -12.10 20.35 -17.07
CA PRO A 603 -11.36 19.28 -17.76
C PRO A 603 -11.72 19.10 -19.25
N ARG A 604 -10.74 18.70 -20.07
CA ARG A 604 -10.88 18.68 -21.54
C ARG A 604 -11.89 17.65 -22.07
N ARG A 605 -12.11 16.55 -21.33
CA ARG A 605 -12.99 15.40 -21.63
C ARG A 605 -13.34 14.65 -20.32
N PRO A 606 -14.48 13.95 -20.21
CA PRO A 606 -14.78 13.08 -19.06
C PRO A 606 -13.81 11.90 -18.87
N SER A 607 -13.13 11.43 -19.91
CA SER A 607 -12.08 10.39 -19.80
C SER A 607 -10.86 10.83 -18.98
N VAL A 608 -10.62 12.15 -18.92
CA VAL A 608 -9.52 12.76 -18.15
C VAL A 608 -9.95 12.94 -16.69
N ALA A 609 -11.16 13.47 -16.49
CA ALA A 609 -11.77 13.63 -15.18
C ALA A 609 -13.17 12.99 -15.18
N PRO A 610 -13.30 11.71 -14.80
CA PRO A 610 -14.61 11.06 -14.73
C PRO A 610 -15.56 11.70 -13.69
N PRO A 611 -16.89 11.55 -13.86
CA PRO A 611 -17.87 12.06 -12.92
C PRO A 611 -17.64 11.61 -11.48
N GLY A 612 -17.83 12.52 -10.52
CA GLY A 612 -17.58 12.24 -9.11
C GLY A 612 -17.03 13.42 -8.31
N PRO A 613 -16.66 13.19 -7.04
CA PRO A 613 -16.01 14.17 -6.18
C PRO A 613 -14.53 14.36 -6.54
N TRP A 614 -14.04 15.59 -6.46
CA TRP A 614 -12.65 15.98 -6.69
C TRP A 614 -12.20 17.07 -5.71
N MET A 615 -10.93 17.03 -5.32
CA MET A 615 -10.25 18.07 -4.56
C MET A 615 -9.67 19.12 -5.52
N LEU A 616 -10.15 20.36 -5.46
CA LEU A 616 -9.64 21.51 -6.23
C LEU A 616 -8.63 22.30 -5.41
N PHE A 617 -7.40 22.44 -5.90
CA PHE A 617 -6.32 23.20 -5.27
C PHE A 617 -5.95 24.45 -6.09
N ALA A 618 -5.58 25.53 -5.41
CA ALA A 618 -4.91 26.69 -6.00
C ALA A 618 -3.48 26.75 -5.45
N LEU A 619 -2.48 26.98 -6.30
CA LEU A 619 -1.07 26.92 -5.92
C LEU A 619 -0.36 28.25 -6.20
N SER A 620 0.45 28.69 -5.25
CA SER A 620 1.38 29.81 -5.43
C SER A 620 2.52 29.44 -6.40
N GLU A 621 3.32 30.43 -6.78
CA GLU A 621 4.51 30.28 -7.64
C GLU A 621 5.58 29.35 -7.02
N ASP A 622 5.72 29.36 -5.70
CA ASP A 622 6.53 28.39 -4.93
C ASP A 622 5.99 26.94 -4.98
N GLY A 623 4.80 26.74 -5.58
CA GLY A 623 4.07 25.49 -5.60
C GLY A 623 3.38 25.14 -4.29
N ALA A 624 3.25 26.06 -3.33
CA ALA A 624 2.53 25.80 -2.08
C ALA A 624 1.01 25.77 -2.36
N PRO A 625 0.32 24.64 -2.07
CA PRO A 625 -1.09 24.49 -2.38
C PRO A 625 -1.98 25.06 -1.27
N SER A 626 -3.18 25.50 -1.65
CA SER A 626 -4.27 25.76 -0.72
C SER A 626 -4.66 24.50 0.07
N VAL A 627 -5.52 24.66 1.08
CA VAL A 627 -6.42 23.55 1.44
C VAL A 627 -7.39 23.31 0.27
N ALA A 628 -7.74 22.07 0.00
CA ALA A 628 -8.63 21.70 -1.09
C ALA A 628 -10.02 22.31 -0.93
N ARG A 629 -10.63 22.69 -2.05
CA ARG A 629 -12.07 22.88 -2.15
C ARG A 629 -12.69 21.65 -2.81
N TRP A 630 -13.62 20.99 -2.12
CA TRP A 630 -14.43 19.93 -2.71
C TRP A 630 -15.32 20.45 -3.85
N THR A 631 -15.34 19.73 -4.96
CA THR A 631 -16.18 20.02 -6.12
C THR A 631 -16.60 18.73 -6.84
N THR A 632 -17.73 18.72 -7.55
CA THR A 632 -18.20 17.56 -8.31
C THR A 632 -17.98 17.76 -9.82
N VAL A 633 -17.34 16.82 -10.50
CA VAL A 633 -17.30 16.79 -11.96
C VAL A 633 -18.58 16.16 -12.52
N ARG A 634 -19.11 16.76 -13.60
CA ARG A 634 -20.26 16.29 -14.38
C ARG A 634 -19.98 16.43 -15.88
#